data_AF-A0A430M030-F1
#
_entry.id   AF-A0A430M030-F1
#
_cell.length_a   1.000
_cell.length_b   1.000
_cell.length_c   1.000
_cell.angle_alpha   90.00
_cell.angle_beta   90.00
_cell.angle_gamma   90.00
#
_symmetry.space_group_name_H-M   'P 1'
#
loop_
_entity.id
_entity.type
_entity.pdbx_description
1 polymer ?
#
loop_
_entity_poly.entity_id
_entity_poly.type
_entity_poly.pdbx_seq_one_letter_code
_entity_poly.pdbx_strand_id
1 'polypeptide(L)'
;MRIARWLLGRGPEHSGLILGNDASGKTTMLYKLKLGEIVTTIPTIGFNVETLEYPDGGNITLWDVGGCDKIRPLIRHYMQPDRFLIFIQSCGDLDPDRIEFSLEYLRMGLAMMAEQGCRHMFILFNKQDLLPPDERDSIVKGIRAQFEREITPYLGNHDIRILDYPGLCATSGEQLYPAMEEIRQTIQQIKKPAQSDNKTQVAELEKGPSDTELIDRVKKANADAVDAESFWASFMDGSLSSWDHYTHLRAGFFALHDCFARGFGLLECADEFMVHLNRLRQGNPERFRNTAHKTMTIFWLHQIQIASVNYQVNNKHAKFPDRGEYAEIVLSAPWLMNSGLWRSFYSKDVLFTPEARENWHLPDLQPLPTPVQVKVEEEQQRPGNDVDRLPRFAFSVVQKTLTSKLRRGGVVKQALEALQSSTIRLRASDPSVSPYSETQAYFWVQIVHAYLRSLEVEPSKTSKDTRFEGSVTALTFEAFKALFDITGDEWRQYYSSSVWQGIPARMSFVNPDKKALPNVFGMPSKAKIDLARSQMVNAISRRFTKPSGLPPREDLDFWAAVLIDEANLIPEEEVNVASHASLLRFLYKRLSKPTEEKSSTVAARTALELSSSMGSTQSMFWVQQVQLSLAGAKSTSTFEEFVTANAHLAYEDLPLVYYSPQLWLSAEVKEVYVPPDRHSLSSIVPSGK
;
A
#
# COMPACT_ATOMS: atom_id res chain seq x y z
N MET A 1 29.90 22.58 -12.65
CA MET A 1 29.76 21.32 -11.87
C MET A 1 28.73 21.38 -10.72
N ARG A 2 27.73 22.28 -10.70
CA ARG A 2 26.69 22.29 -9.63
C ARG A 2 25.27 21.89 -10.09
N ILE A 3 24.98 21.96 -11.40
CA ILE A 3 23.66 21.63 -11.96
C ILE A 3 23.48 20.11 -12.20
N ALA A 4 24.55 19.37 -12.48
CA ALA A 4 24.49 17.92 -12.68
C ALA A 4 24.13 17.13 -11.41
N ARG A 5 24.44 17.66 -10.22
CA ARG A 5 24.08 17.03 -8.94
C ARG A 5 22.59 17.18 -8.62
N TRP A 6 21.97 18.26 -9.10
CA TRP A 6 20.52 18.51 -8.95
C TRP A 6 19.68 17.69 -9.93
N LEU A 7 20.21 17.38 -11.12
CA LEU A 7 19.49 16.65 -12.17
C LEU A 7 19.63 15.11 -12.08
N LEU A 8 20.67 14.57 -11.44
CA LEU A 8 21.01 13.13 -11.54
C LEU A 8 21.46 12.45 -10.22
N GLY A 9 21.45 13.13 -9.08
CA GLY A 9 21.89 12.52 -7.81
C GLY A 9 20.87 12.71 -6.70
N ARG A 10 20.25 11.61 -6.22
CA ARG A 10 19.62 11.62 -4.90
C ARG A 10 20.70 11.99 -3.86
N GLY A 11 20.43 12.95 -2.99
CA GLY A 11 21.35 13.33 -1.93
C GLY A 11 21.55 12.18 -0.92
N PRO A 12 22.42 12.37 0.09
CA PRO A 12 22.69 11.30 1.05
C PRO A 12 21.42 10.94 1.85
N GLU A 13 21.09 9.65 1.87
CA GLU A 13 19.99 9.08 2.64
C GLU A 13 20.53 8.50 3.96
N HIS A 14 19.95 8.93 5.07
CA HIS A 14 20.24 8.42 6.41
C HIS A 14 18.96 7.94 7.08
N SER A 15 19.07 6.97 7.99
CA SER A 15 17.95 6.49 8.79
C SER A 15 18.30 6.53 10.27
N GLY A 16 17.35 6.92 11.11
CA GLY A 16 17.53 6.98 12.56
C GLY A 16 16.31 6.51 13.34
N LEU A 17 16.53 6.04 14.57
CA LEU A 17 15.49 5.57 15.48
C LEU A 17 15.33 6.54 16.65
N ILE A 18 14.11 7.01 16.90
CA ILE A 18 13.79 7.87 18.04
C ILE A 18 13.28 6.99 19.19
N LEU A 19 14.00 7.07 20.30
CA LEU A 19 13.75 6.39 21.56
C LEU A 19 13.42 7.42 22.64
N GLY A 20 12.69 6.99 23.66
CA GLY A 20 12.42 7.75 24.87
C GLY A 20 11.11 7.27 25.51
N ASN A 21 10.90 7.63 26.77
CA ASN A 21 9.70 7.26 27.50
C ASN A 21 8.41 7.77 26.86
N ASP A 22 7.29 7.22 27.32
CA ASP A 22 5.98 7.71 26.96
C ASP A 22 5.85 9.21 27.30
N ALA A 23 5.21 9.96 26.41
CA ALA A 23 5.08 11.41 26.50
C ALA A 23 6.39 12.22 26.52
N SER A 24 7.56 11.67 26.13
CA SER A 24 8.79 12.47 26.04
C SER A 24 8.83 13.51 24.91
N GLY A 25 7.89 13.42 23.96
CA GLY A 25 7.71 14.37 22.86
C GLY A 25 8.33 13.94 21.53
N LYS A 26 8.64 12.65 21.35
CA LYS A 26 9.20 12.07 20.10
C LYS A 26 8.37 12.37 18.86
N THR A 27 7.09 12.03 18.90
CA THR A 27 6.15 12.25 17.79
C THR A 27 5.94 13.73 17.51
N THR A 28 5.87 14.54 18.58
CA THR A 28 5.74 16.00 18.47
C THR A 28 6.96 16.58 17.76
N MET A 29 8.16 16.15 18.14
CA MET A 29 9.41 16.53 17.50
C MET A 29 9.42 16.14 16.02
N LEU A 30 9.03 14.90 15.72
CA LEU A 30 9.01 14.38 14.35
C LEU A 30 8.05 15.15 13.43
N TYR A 31 6.82 15.40 13.89
CA TYR A 31 5.85 16.17 13.11
C TYR A 31 6.21 17.65 13.02
N LYS A 32 6.78 18.25 14.06
CA LYS A 32 7.25 19.63 14.01
C LYS A 32 8.32 19.81 12.92
N LEU A 33 9.23 18.85 12.80
CA LEU A 33 10.25 18.84 11.75
C LEU A 33 9.67 18.60 10.35
N LYS A 34 8.69 17.68 10.23
CA LYS A 34 8.10 17.30 8.93
C LYS A 34 7.12 18.32 8.37
N LEU A 35 6.26 18.88 9.22
CA LEU A 35 5.09 19.68 8.82
C LEU A 35 5.24 21.16 9.18
N GLY A 36 6.21 21.53 10.03
CA GLY A 36 6.40 22.91 10.52
C GLY A 36 5.37 23.38 11.55
N GLU A 37 4.22 22.71 11.65
CA GLU A 37 3.11 23.06 12.54
C GLU A 37 2.99 22.13 13.75
N ILE A 38 2.26 22.59 14.77
CA ILE A 38 1.96 21.79 15.97
C ILE A 38 0.77 20.88 15.65
N VAL A 39 1.04 19.57 15.53
CA VAL A 39 -0.01 18.56 15.45
C VAL A 39 -0.29 18.03 16.86
N THR A 40 -1.55 18.03 17.28
CA THR A 40 -1.95 17.35 18.52
C THR A 40 -1.64 15.86 18.40
N THR A 41 -0.65 15.38 19.16
CA THR A 41 -0.17 14.00 19.04
C THR A 41 -0.95 13.06 19.94
N ILE A 42 -1.44 11.96 19.37
CA ILE A 42 -1.90 10.79 20.12
C ILE A 42 -0.67 9.94 20.44
N PRO A 43 -0.55 9.32 21.63
CA PRO A 43 0.62 8.51 21.94
C PRO A 43 0.82 7.37 20.93
N THR A 44 2.00 7.34 20.30
CA THR A 44 2.38 6.38 19.24
C THR A 44 2.26 4.94 19.72
N ILE A 45 1.51 4.13 18.98
CA ILE A 45 1.51 2.67 19.11
C ILE A 45 2.42 2.11 18.03
N GLY A 46 3.32 1.22 18.44
CA GLY A 46 4.29 0.57 17.55
C GLY A 46 5.30 1.58 17.02
N PHE A 47 5.21 1.90 15.73
CA PHE A 47 6.20 2.72 15.03
C PHE A 47 5.49 3.78 14.18
N ASN A 48 6.01 5.00 14.18
CA ASN A 48 5.71 6.04 13.20
C ASN A 48 6.99 6.31 12.40
N VAL A 49 6.89 6.46 11.08
CA VAL A 49 8.06 6.63 10.21
C VAL A 49 7.82 7.81 9.29
N GLU A 50 8.71 8.80 9.36
CA GLU A 50 8.63 10.00 8.53
C GLU A 50 9.99 10.34 7.94
N THR A 51 9.99 10.78 6.68
CA THR A 51 11.20 11.22 5.97
C THR A 51 11.26 12.73 5.91
N LEU A 52 12.31 13.31 6.49
CA LEU A 52 12.65 14.72 6.43
C LEU A 52 13.50 15.00 5.18
N GLU A 53 13.02 15.91 4.34
CA GLU A 53 13.70 16.32 3.11
C GLU A 53 14.51 17.60 3.37
N TYR A 54 15.77 17.62 2.94
CA TYR A 54 16.64 18.78 3.09
C TYR A 54 16.84 19.52 1.76
N PRO A 55 17.09 20.85 1.77
CA PRO A 55 17.26 21.64 0.56
C PRO A 55 18.43 21.21 -0.35
N ASP A 56 19.40 20.47 0.19
CA ASP A 56 20.53 19.92 -0.57
C ASP A 56 20.22 18.57 -1.26
N GLY A 57 18.95 18.13 -1.20
CA GLY A 57 18.46 16.89 -1.78
C GLY A 57 18.74 15.64 -0.94
N GLY A 58 19.31 15.79 0.27
CA GLY A 58 19.48 14.71 1.24
C GLY A 58 18.21 14.42 2.04
N ASN A 59 18.06 13.17 2.49
CA ASN A 59 16.88 12.71 3.23
C ASN A 59 17.29 12.06 4.55
N ILE A 60 16.54 12.32 5.62
CA ILE A 60 16.65 11.60 6.89
C ILE A 60 15.31 10.93 7.20
N THR A 61 15.27 9.60 7.25
CA THR A 61 14.10 8.83 7.66
C THR A 61 14.18 8.51 9.14
N LEU A 62 13.23 9.01 9.93
CA LEU A 62 13.18 8.81 11.38
C LEU A 62 12.05 7.84 11.75
N TRP A 63 12.38 6.88 12.59
CA TRP A 63 11.47 5.87 13.13
C TRP A 63 11.15 6.22 14.58
N ASP A 64 9.99 6.80 14.86
CA ASP A 64 9.49 7.05 16.21
C ASP A 64 8.85 5.78 16.78
N VAL A 65 9.47 5.17 17.80
CA VAL A 65 8.92 4.00 18.48
C VAL A 65 8.06 4.43 19.65
N GLY A 66 6.85 3.86 19.76
CA GLY A 66 6.01 4.07 20.93
C GLY A 66 6.73 3.70 22.24
N GLY A 67 6.54 4.49 23.29
CA GLY A 67 7.25 4.33 24.57
C GLY A 67 6.71 3.24 25.51
N CYS A 68 5.75 2.41 25.06
CA CYS A 68 5.06 1.42 25.89
C CYS A 68 5.90 0.13 26.09
N ASP A 69 5.93 -0.42 27.30
CA ASP A 69 6.77 -1.58 27.67
C ASP A 69 6.59 -2.80 26.75
N LYS A 70 5.38 -3.02 26.23
CA LYS A 70 5.04 -4.20 25.43
C LYS A 70 5.60 -4.19 24.00
N ILE A 71 6.00 -3.04 23.47
CA ILE A 71 6.58 -2.93 22.11
C ILE A 71 8.11 -2.76 22.14
N ARG A 72 8.71 -2.62 23.33
CA ARG A 72 10.16 -2.52 23.52
C ARG A 72 10.95 -3.72 22.96
N PRO A 73 10.48 -4.98 23.04
CA PRO A 73 11.18 -6.11 22.42
C PRO A 73 11.31 -6.00 20.89
N LEU A 74 10.44 -5.22 20.23
CA LEU A 74 10.48 -5.05 18.79
C LEU A 74 11.61 -4.11 18.35
N ILE A 75 12.06 -3.20 19.22
CA ILE A 75 13.10 -2.18 18.95
C ILE A 75 14.38 -2.79 18.39
N ARG A 76 14.79 -3.94 18.92
CA ARG A 76 16.01 -4.64 18.48
C ARG A 76 16.02 -4.93 16.98
N HIS A 77 14.85 -5.16 16.36
CA HIS A 77 14.75 -5.44 14.92
C HIS A 77 14.96 -4.18 14.06
N TYR A 78 14.81 -2.99 14.65
CA TYR A 78 14.98 -1.69 13.97
C TYR A 78 16.29 -1.01 14.29
N MET A 79 17.05 -1.53 15.26
CA MET A 79 18.43 -1.14 15.51
C MET A 79 19.32 -1.89 14.52
N GLN A 80 19.91 -1.16 13.59
CA GLN A 80 20.78 -1.69 12.54
C GLN A 80 22.10 -0.92 12.54
N PRO A 81 23.25 -1.54 12.20
CA PRO A 81 24.56 -0.90 12.26
C PRO A 81 24.69 0.41 11.49
N ASP A 82 23.86 0.61 10.46
CA ASP A 82 23.84 1.79 9.59
C ASP A 82 22.88 2.91 10.08
N ARG A 83 22.17 2.71 11.19
CA ARG A 83 21.25 3.66 11.79
C ARG A 83 21.87 4.40 12.97
N PHE A 84 21.47 5.66 13.14
CA PHE A 84 21.75 6.42 14.35
C PHE A 84 20.53 6.41 15.30
N LEU A 85 20.76 6.66 16.59
CA LEU A 85 19.73 6.68 17.61
C LEU A 85 19.54 8.11 18.11
N ILE A 86 18.30 8.53 18.35
CA ILE A 86 17.97 9.76 19.11
C ILE A 86 17.23 9.32 20.36
N PHE A 87 17.77 9.58 21.55
CA PHE A 87 17.06 9.38 22.81
C PHE A 87 16.50 10.70 23.32
N ILE A 88 15.19 10.77 23.56
CA ILE A 88 14.51 11.98 24.03
C ILE A 88 14.06 11.80 25.48
N GLN A 89 14.59 12.64 26.37
CA GLN A 89 14.19 12.79 27.75
C GLN A 89 13.26 13.99 27.92
N SER A 90 12.19 13.84 28.71
CA SER A 90 11.33 14.97 29.12
C SER A 90 11.89 15.64 30.38
N CYS A 91 12.08 16.96 30.34
CA CYS A 91 12.45 17.76 31.51
C CYS A 91 11.26 18.19 32.37
N GLY A 92 10.04 18.16 31.82
CA GLY A 92 8.84 18.61 32.53
C GLY A 92 8.25 17.60 33.53
N ASP A 93 8.89 16.46 33.76
CA ASP A 93 8.44 15.41 34.69
C ASP A 93 9.64 15.06 35.59
N LEU A 94 9.70 15.71 36.77
CA LEU A 94 10.82 15.64 37.71
C LEU A 94 10.63 14.59 38.81
N ASP A 95 9.60 13.75 38.69
CA ASP A 95 9.39 12.62 39.59
C ASP A 95 10.61 11.67 39.51
N PRO A 96 11.31 11.41 40.64
CA PRO A 96 12.46 10.51 40.66
C PRO A 96 12.19 9.13 40.04
N ASP A 97 10.99 8.58 40.21
CA ASP A 97 10.62 7.27 39.65
C ASP A 97 10.51 7.34 38.12
N ARG A 98 10.04 8.47 37.58
CA ARG A 98 9.94 8.70 36.13
C ARG A 98 11.31 8.92 35.50
N ILE A 99 12.22 9.56 36.22
CA ILE A 99 13.62 9.72 35.80
C ILE A 99 14.32 8.36 35.79
N GLU A 100 14.21 7.57 36.87
CA GLU A 100 14.83 6.24 36.95
C GLU A 100 14.28 5.31 35.87
N PHE A 101 12.96 5.33 35.62
CA PHE A 101 12.37 4.56 34.52
C PHE A 101 12.95 4.95 33.14
N SER A 102 13.29 6.22 32.93
CA SER A 102 13.95 6.67 31.71
C SER A 102 15.41 6.24 31.64
N LEU A 103 16.12 6.24 32.77
CA LEU A 103 17.48 5.72 32.86
C LEU A 103 17.50 4.20 32.59
N GLU A 104 16.55 3.44 33.11
CA GLU A 104 16.39 2.02 32.78
C GLU A 104 16.15 1.81 31.29
N TYR A 105 15.30 2.64 30.67
CA TYR A 105 15.06 2.58 29.23
C TYR A 105 16.28 2.99 28.41
N LEU A 106 17.07 3.95 28.88
CA LEU A 106 18.36 4.29 28.29
C LEU A 106 19.35 3.13 28.39
N ARG A 107 19.49 2.48 29.57
CA ARG A 107 20.35 1.31 29.76
C ARG A 107 19.97 0.19 28.79
N MET A 108 18.67 -0.07 28.64
CA MET A 108 18.16 -1.02 27.65
C MET A 108 18.57 -0.62 26.22
N GLY A 109 18.37 0.65 25.86
CA GLY A 109 18.75 1.17 24.54
C GLY A 109 20.26 1.08 24.26
N LEU A 110 21.10 1.35 25.26
CA LEU A 110 22.56 1.23 25.17
C LEU A 110 23.02 -0.23 25.04
N ALA A 111 22.40 -1.15 25.79
CA ALA A 111 22.67 -2.58 25.66
C ALA A 111 22.31 -3.08 24.25
N MET A 112 21.11 -2.77 23.76
CA MET A 112 20.68 -3.16 22.41
C MET A 112 21.54 -2.48 21.33
N MET A 113 21.92 -1.22 21.51
CA MET A 113 22.84 -0.51 20.61
C MET A 113 24.14 -1.28 20.44
N ALA A 114 24.72 -1.75 21.55
CA ALA A 114 25.95 -2.54 21.54
C ALA A 114 25.74 -3.93 20.90
N GLU A 115 24.64 -4.61 21.20
CA GLU A 115 24.31 -5.93 20.64
C GLU A 115 24.08 -5.88 19.11
N GLN A 116 23.39 -4.85 18.62
CA GLN A 116 23.02 -4.70 17.21
C GLN A 116 24.06 -3.93 16.38
N GLY A 117 25.19 -3.54 16.99
CA GLY A 117 26.29 -2.85 16.30
C GLY A 117 25.99 -1.40 15.87
N CYS A 118 24.97 -0.76 16.43
CA CYS A 118 24.66 0.65 16.21
C CYS A 118 25.75 1.52 16.83
N ARG A 119 26.31 2.50 16.11
CA ARG A 119 27.48 3.26 16.58
C ARG A 119 27.20 4.64 17.15
N HIS A 120 26.09 5.27 16.78
CA HIS A 120 25.85 6.68 17.05
C HIS A 120 24.53 6.86 17.82
N MET A 121 24.58 7.59 18.93
CA MET A 121 23.39 7.96 19.72
C MET A 121 23.46 9.43 20.12
N PHE A 122 22.34 10.15 19.97
CA PHE A 122 22.18 11.54 20.36
C PHE A 122 21.11 11.65 21.44
N ILE A 123 21.40 12.31 22.55
CA ILE A 123 20.48 12.46 23.68
C ILE A 123 20.00 13.91 23.74
N LEU A 124 18.68 14.11 23.72
CA LEU A 124 18.02 15.41 23.73
C LEU A 124 17.15 15.56 24.99
N PHE A 125 17.19 16.75 25.58
CA PHE A 125 16.41 17.13 26.76
C PHE A 125 15.27 18.08 26.38
N ASN A 126 14.10 17.51 26.12
CA ASN A 126 12.93 18.20 25.60
C ASN A 126 12.03 18.73 26.72
N LYS A 127 11.11 19.65 26.39
CA LYS A 127 10.14 20.28 27.30
C LYS A 127 10.76 21.17 28.38
N GLN A 128 11.85 21.86 28.04
CA GLN A 128 12.47 22.81 28.97
C GLN A 128 11.61 24.06 29.23
N ASP A 129 10.62 24.31 28.37
CA ASP A 129 9.59 25.34 28.55
C ASP A 129 8.72 25.11 29.79
N LEU A 130 8.58 23.86 30.25
CA LEU A 130 7.83 23.51 31.45
C LEU A 130 8.61 23.76 32.75
N LEU A 131 9.91 24.07 32.66
CA LEU A 131 10.75 24.36 33.81
C LEU A 131 10.68 25.86 34.17
N PRO A 132 10.76 26.21 35.47
CA PRO A 132 10.91 27.60 35.90
C PRO A 132 12.14 28.23 35.23
N PRO A 133 12.03 29.41 34.59
CA PRO A 133 13.15 30.01 33.85
C PRO A 133 14.43 30.16 34.67
N ASP A 134 14.32 30.55 35.94
CA ASP A 134 15.47 30.80 36.84
C ASP A 134 16.16 29.51 37.32
N GLU A 135 15.48 28.36 37.23
CA GLU A 135 15.99 27.07 37.71
C GLU A 135 16.31 26.09 36.57
N ARG A 136 15.86 26.39 35.34
CA ARG A 136 15.95 25.53 34.15
C ARG A 136 17.34 24.94 33.96
N ASP A 137 18.37 25.79 33.91
CA ASP A 137 19.74 25.37 33.63
C ASP A 137 20.29 24.45 34.72
N SER A 138 19.96 24.73 35.99
CA SER A 138 20.36 23.89 37.12
C SER A 138 19.71 22.51 37.07
N ILE A 139 18.41 22.47 36.80
CA ILE A 139 17.63 21.22 36.71
C ILE A 139 18.11 20.37 35.52
N VAL A 140 18.23 20.96 34.33
CA VAL A 140 18.70 20.26 33.13
C VAL A 140 20.11 19.71 33.36
N LYS A 141 21.01 20.49 33.98
CA LYS A 141 22.35 20.03 34.36
C LYS A 141 22.33 18.85 35.33
N GLY A 142 21.39 18.84 36.28
CA GLY A 142 21.19 17.73 37.21
C GLY A 142 20.73 16.44 36.51
N ILE A 143 19.75 16.52 35.61
CA ILE A 143 19.29 15.37 34.81
C ILE A 143 20.41 14.88 33.90
N ARG A 144 21.11 15.81 33.23
CA ARG A 144 22.26 15.52 32.37
C ARG A 144 23.34 14.71 33.09
N ALA A 145 23.70 15.10 34.31
CA ALA A 145 24.71 14.39 35.10
C ALA A 145 24.34 12.94 35.40
N GLN A 146 23.04 12.61 35.48
CA GLN A 146 22.58 11.22 35.65
C GLN A 146 22.74 10.42 34.36
N PHE A 147 22.34 11.01 33.22
CA PHE A 147 22.50 10.38 31.90
C PHE A 147 23.98 10.20 31.51
N GLU A 148 24.85 11.14 31.86
CA GLU A 148 26.30 11.03 31.65
C GLU A 148 26.91 9.82 32.37
N ARG A 149 26.42 9.48 33.57
CA ARG A 149 26.87 8.30 34.31
C ARG A 149 26.50 7.00 33.58
N GLU A 150 25.31 6.92 33.01
CA GLU A 150 24.83 5.73 32.30
C GLU A 150 25.56 5.49 30.96
N ILE A 151 25.92 6.56 30.23
CA ILE A 151 26.60 6.42 28.93
C ILE A 151 28.11 6.18 29.08
N THR A 152 28.72 6.55 30.21
CA THR A 152 30.17 6.46 30.45
C THR A 152 30.78 5.10 30.10
N PRO A 153 30.17 3.95 30.44
CA PRO A 153 30.71 2.62 30.07
C PRO A 153 30.77 2.37 28.56
N TYR A 154 29.99 3.07 27.74
CA TYR A 154 29.84 2.82 26.31
C TYR A 154 30.69 3.75 25.43
N LEU A 155 31.17 4.88 25.97
CA LEU A 155 31.91 5.92 25.23
C LEU A 155 33.23 5.44 24.59
N GLY A 156 33.81 4.33 25.08
CA GLY A 156 35.02 3.75 24.50
C GLY A 156 34.80 3.09 23.14
N ASN A 157 33.58 2.58 22.88
CA ASN A 157 33.25 1.81 21.68
C ASN A 157 32.16 2.45 20.81
N HIS A 158 31.48 3.49 21.31
CA HIS A 158 30.33 4.12 20.67
C HIS A 158 30.42 5.65 20.73
N ASP A 159 29.91 6.33 19.72
CA ASP A 159 29.82 7.81 19.66
C ASP A 159 28.46 8.25 20.20
N ILE A 160 28.42 8.51 21.51
CA ILE A 160 27.22 8.94 22.22
C ILE A 160 27.38 10.41 22.59
N ARG A 161 26.45 11.26 22.16
CA ARG A 161 26.50 12.72 22.38
C ARG A 161 25.24 13.20 23.07
N ILE A 162 25.44 13.99 24.12
CA ILE A 162 24.37 14.77 24.73
C ILE A 162 24.33 16.12 24.01
N LEU A 163 23.20 16.43 23.38
CA LEU A 163 22.99 17.67 22.65
C LEU A 163 22.29 18.67 23.57
N ASP A 164 23.11 19.50 24.21
CA ASP A 164 22.68 20.46 25.24
C ASP A 164 22.25 21.78 24.60
N TYR A 165 20.96 21.86 24.26
CA TYR A 165 20.33 23.02 23.66
C TYR A 165 19.39 23.70 24.68
N PRO A 166 19.80 24.84 25.28
CA PRO A 166 18.97 25.54 26.25
C PRO A 166 17.65 26.01 25.65
N GLY A 167 16.54 25.68 26.31
CA GLY A 167 15.19 26.00 25.83
C GLY A 167 14.62 25.01 24.81
N LEU A 168 15.25 23.85 24.58
CA LEU A 168 14.75 22.86 23.62
C LEU A 168 13.28 22.48 23.89
N CYS A 169 12.45 22.72 22.88
CA CYS A 169 11.00 22.55 22.98
C CYS A 169 10.40 22.07 21.65
N ALA A 170 9.92 20.84 21.63
CA ALA A 170 9.33 20.24 20.42
C ALA A 170 8.01 20.88 19.98
N THR A 171 7.24 21.50 20.88
CA THR A 171 5.97 22.16 20.53
C THR A 171 6.23 23.51 19.84
N SER A 172 7.07 24.37 20.41
CA SER A 172 7.44 25.64 19.76
C SER A 172 8.37 25.43 18.56
N GLY A 173 9.18 24.37 18.56
CA GLY A 173 10.26 24.13 17.61
C GLY A 173 11.57 24.82 18.01
N GLU A 174 11.63 25.46 19.18
CA GLU A 174 12.81 26.13 19.70
C GLU A 174 13.97 25.14 19.87
N GLN A 175 15.14 25.54 19.34
CA GLN A 175 16.38 24.74 19.25
C GLN A 175 16.28 23.39 18.52
N LEU A 176 15.14 23.05 17.93
CA LEU A 176 14.96 21.74 17.30
C LEU A 176 15.74 21.62 15.96
N TYR A 177 15.66 22.65 15.11
CA TYR A 177 16.42 22.68 13.85
C TYR A 177 17.94 22.72 14.05
N PRO A 178 18.49 23.56 14.96
CA PRO A 178 19.91 23.49 15.34
C PRO A 178 20.36 22.09 15.77
N ALA A 179 19.61 21.46 16.69
CA ALA A 179 19.92 20.12 17.17
C ALA A 179 19.94 19.08 16.03
N MET A 180 18.94 19.11 15.16
CA MET A 180 18.88 18.20 14.01
C MET A 180 19.98 18.48 12.97
N GLU A 181 20.40 19.73 12.81
CA GLU A 181 21.51 20.08 11.92
C GLU A 181 22.84 19.56 12.47
N GLU A 182 23.07 19.63 13.78
CA GLU A 182 24.25 19.02 14.40
C GLU A 182 24.26 17.49 14.26
N ILE A 183 23.10 16.84 14.45
CA ILE A 183 22.94 15.41 14.17
C ILE A 183 23.30 15.13 12.72
N ARG A 184 22.73 15.89 11.77
CA ARG A 184 22.96 15.74 10.32
C ARG A 184 24.45 15.90 9.96
N GLN A 185 25.11 16.92 10.51
CA GLN A 185 26.53 17.14 10.26
C GLN A 185 27.38 16.03 10.85
N THR A 186 27.05 15.59 12.06
CA THR A 186 27.74 14.47 12.70
C THR A 186 27.60 13.21 11.84
N ILE A 187 26.38 12.87 11.39
CA ILE A 187 26.16 11.67 10.60
C ILE A 187 26.78 11.73 9.19
N GLN A 188 26.89 12.93 8.60
CA GLN A 188 27.61 13.13 7.34
C GLN A 188 29.12 12.97 7.48
N GLN A 189 29.67 13.29 8.65
CA GLN A 189 31.09 13.12 8.97
C GLN A 189 31.45 11.68 9.33
N ILE A 190 30.45 10.85 9.68
CA ILE A 190 30.63 9.40 9.75
C ILE A 190 31.03 8.95 8.35
N LYS A 191 32.32 8.62 8.16
CA LYS A 191 32.70 7.70 7.09
C LYS A 191 31.86 6.47 7.36
N LYS A 192 30.85 6.20 6.51
CA LYS A 192 30.15 4.92 6.54
C LYS A 192 31.22 3.86 6.81
N PRO A 193 31.13 3.04 7.88
CA PRO A 193 32.03 1.91 8.00
C PRO A 193 32.02 1.27 6.61
N ALA A 194 33.22 1.10 6.02
CA ALA A 194 33.35 0.64 4.64
C ALA A 194 32.29 -0.42 4.45
N GLN A 195 31.34 -0.13 3.56
CA GLN A 195 29.96 -0.62 3.61
C GLN A 195 29.91 -2.12 3.33
N SER A 196 30.63 -2.96 4.07
CA SER A 196 31.25 -4.20 3.59
C SER A 196 31.69 -4.12 2.13
N ASP A 197 32.11 -2.95 1.62
CA ASP A 197 32.12 -2.70 0.19
C ASP A 197 30.91 -3.28 -0.58
N ASN A 198 29.73 -3.62 -0.06
CA ASN A 198 28.66 -4.21 -0.88
C ASN A 198 28.24 -3.30 -2.05
N LYS A 199 28.57 -2.00 -2.09
CA LYS A 199 28.47 -1.21 -3.34
C LYS A 199 29.71 -1.26 -4.22
N THR A 200 30.91 -1.43 -3.65
CA THR A 200 32.18 -1.60 -4.38
C THR A 200 32.41 -3.07 -4.72
N GLN A 201 32.30 -4.03 -3.81
CA GLN A 201 32.03 -5.47 -4.01
C GLN A 201 30.79 -5.78 -4.85
N VAL A 202 29.62 -5.12 -4.84
CA VAL A 202 28.60 -5.41 -5.90
C VAL A 202 28.99 -4.78 -7.24
N ALA A 203 29.82 -3.72 -7.25
CA ALA A 203 30.41 -3.19 -8.48
C ALA A 203 31.70 -3.94 -8.94
N GLU A 204 32.33 -4.72 -8.06
CA GLU A 204 33.57 -5.49 -8.24
C GLU A 204 33.28 -7.00 -8.34
N LEU A 205 32.14 -7.47 -7.85
CA LEU A 205 31.57 -8.79 -8.09
C LEU A 205 30.97 -8.77 -9.48
N GLU A 206 31.84 -9.05 -10.44
CA GLU A 206 31.55 -9.20 -11.87
C GLU A 206 30.91 -7.92 -12.43
N LYS A 207 31.71 -7.04 -13.05
CA LYS A 207 31.16 -6.07 -14.02
C LYS A 207 30.25 -6.86 -14.96
N GLY A 208 28.94 -6.69 -14.76
CA GLY A 208 27.94 -7.37 -15.55
C GLY A 208 28.14 -7.05 -17.04
N PRO A 209 27.49 -7.80 -17.94
CA PRO A 209 27.55 -7.49 -19.36
C PRO A 209 27.17 -6.02 -19.60
N SER A 210 27.95 -5.35 -20.44
CA SER A 210 27.69 -3.98 -20.90
C SER A 210 26.34 -3.88 -21.62
N ASP A 211 25.75 -2.69 -21.64
CA ASP A 211 24.49 -2.45 -22.37
C ASP A 211 24.60 -2.88 -23.84
N THR A 212 25.75 -2.67 -24.47
CA THR A 212 26.03 -3.14 -25.84
C THR A 212 25.96 -4.66 -25.96
N GLU A 213 26.59 -5.41 -25.04
CA GLU A 213 26.54 -6.87 -25.05
C GLU A 213 25.13 -7.39 -24.78
N LEU A 214 24.38 -6.73 -23.89
CA LEU A 214 23.01 -7.08 -23.59
C LEU A 214 22.10 -6.85 -24.80
N ILE A 215 22.22 -5.72 -25.49
CA ILE A 215 21.49 -5.44 -26.73
C ILE A 215 21.79 -6.48 -27.81
N ASP A 216 23.06 -6.88 -27.97
CA ASP A 216 23.42 -7.91 -28.95
C ASP A 216 22.84 -9.28 -28.60
N ARG A 217 22.75 -9.63 -27.30
CA ARG A 217 22.03 -10.83 -26.85
C ARG A 217 20.54 -10.77 -27.23
N VAL A 218 19.89 -9.61 -27.06
CA VAL A 218 18.48 -9.44 -27.46
C VAL A 218 18.32 -9.64 -28.95
N LYS A 219 19.14 -8.96 -29.78
CA LYS A 219 19.07 -9.08 -31.24
C LYS A 219 19.27 -10.51 -31.71
N LYS A 220 20.25 -11.22 -31.13
CA LYS A 220 20.51 -12.63 -31.46
C LYS A 220 19.34 -13.53 -31.06
N ALA A 221 18.85 -13.40 -29.83
CA ALA A 221 17.73 -14.22 -29.34
C ALA A 221 16.44 -13.95 -30.14
N ASN A 222 16.21 -12.70 -30.55
CA ASN A 222 15.05 -12.32 -31.34
C ASN A 222 15.13 -12.75 -32.81
N ALA A 223 16.33 -12.82 -33.40
CA ALA A 223 16.50 -13.25 -34.79
C ALA A 223 16.02 -14.69 -35.03
N ASP A 224 16.19 -15.55 -34.02
CA ASP A 224 15.79 -16.95 -34.06
C ASP A 224 14.39 -17.20 -33.42
N ALA A 225 13.70 -16.13 -32.99
CA ALA A 225 12.44 -16.24 -32.28
C ALA A 225 11.28 -16.53 -33.22
N VAL A 226 10.50 -17.56 -32.91
CA VAL A 226 9.19 -17.79 -33.53
C VAL A 226 8.20 -16.69 -33.13
N ASP A 227 7.15 -16.50 -33.93
CA ASP A 227 6.11 -15.52 -33.64
C ASP A 227 5.41 -15.77 -32.29
N ALA A 228 4.71 -14.76 -31.77
CA ALA A 228 4.13 -14.81 -30.44
C ALA A 228 3.09 -15.92 -30.27
N GLU A 229 2.24 -16.17 -31.26
CA GLU A 229 1.18 -17.18 -31.14
C GLU A 229 1.79 -18.59 -31.14
N SER A 230 2.70 -18.86 -32.07
CA SER A 230 3.42 -20.14 -32.14
C SER A 230 4.25 -20.39 -30.88
N PHE A 231 4.96 -19.38 -30.37
CA PHE A 231 5.72 -19.50 -29.12
C PHE A 231 4.80 -19.87 -27.95
N TRP A 232 3.67 -19.17 -27.80
CA TRP A 232 2.76 -19.40 -26.69
C TRP A 232 2.10 -20.78 -26.78
N ALA A 233 1.70 -21.21 -27.97
CA ALA A 233 1.17 -22.56 -28.19
C ALA A 233 2.19 -23.64 -27.77
N SER A 234 3.45 -23.51 -28.21
CA SER A 234 4.52 -24.44 -27.82
C SER A 234 4.87 -24.41 -26.33
N PHE A 235 4.75 -23.24 -25.67
CA PHE A 235 4.88 -23.15 -24.22
C PHE A 235 3.74 -23.90 -23.52
N MET A 236 2.50 -23.72 -23.99
CA MET A 236 1.31 -24.31 -23.38
C MET A 236 1.24 -25.84 -23.58
N ASP A 237 1.67 -26.39 -24.70
CA ASP A 237 1.72 -27.84 -24.91
C ASP A 237 3.04 -28.50 -24.43
N GLY A 238 4.07 -27.70 -24.13
CA GLY A 238 5.37 -28.16 -23.66
C GLY A 238 6.34 -28.61 -24.77
N SER A 239 6.03 -28.30 -26.03
CA SER A 239 6.83 -28.66 -27.22
C SER A 239 7.98 -27.70 -27.53
N LEU A 240 8.23 -26.68 -26.70
CA LEU A 240 9.32 -25.70 -26.88
C LEU A 240 10.66 -26.36 -27.23
N SER A 241 11.31 -25.87 -28.30
CA SER A 241 12.58 -26.40 -28.80
C SER A 241 13.77 -26.07 -27.89
N SER A 242 13.76 -24.91 -27.23
CA SER A 242 14.79 -24.43 -26.32
C SER A 242 14.19 -23.77 -25.07
N TRP A 243 14.98 -23.72 -23.99
CA TRP A 243 14.63 -23.03 -22.75
C TRP A 243 15.86 -22.33 -22.18
N ASP A 244 15.93 -21.03 -22.38
CA ASP A 244 16.99 -20.12 -21.99
C ASP A 244 16.42 -18.90 -21.24
N HIS A 245 17.28 -17.95 -20.88
CA HIS A 245 16.84 -16.75 -20.14
C HIS A 245 15.84 -15.91 -20.94
N TYR A 246 16.04 -15.75 -22.25
CA TYR A 246 15.16 -14.96 -23.11
C TYR A 246 13.76 -15.57 -23.20
N THR A 247 13.69 -16.88 -23.46
CA THR A 247 12.43 -17.64 -23.55
C THR A 247 11.73 -17.73 -22.19
N HIS A 248 12.46 -17.83 -21.08
CA HIS A 248 11.88 -17.76 -19.73
C HIS A 248 11.21 -16.41 -19.47
N LEU A 249 11.90 -15.30 -19.74
CA LEU A 249 11.34 -13.95 -19.59
C LEU A 249 10.16 -13.72 -20.54
N ARG A 250 10.21 -14.23 -21.78
CA ARG A 250 9.12 -14.14 -22.75
C ARG A 250 7.88 -14.88 -22.26
N ALA A 251 8.05 -16.09 -21.73
CA ALA A 251 6.96 -16.84 -21.13
C ALA A 251 6.38 -16.13 -19.90
N GLY A 252 7.24 -15.52 -19.07
CA GLY A 252 6.82 -14.70 -17.93
C GLY A 252 6.00 -13.48 -18.35
N PHE A 253 6.42 -12.75 -19.38
CA PHE A 253 5.66 -11.63 -19.94
C PHE A 253 4.29 -12.08 -20.47
N PHE A 254 4.23 -13.22 -21.17
CA PHE A 254 2.97 -13.71 -21.74
C PHE A 254 2.01 -14.20 -20.67
N ALA A 255 2.54 -14.82 -19.60
CA ALA A 255 1.78 -15.20 -18.42
C ALA A 255 1.23 -13.96 -17.69
N LEU A 256 2.06 -12.91 -17.52
CA LEU A 256 1.60 -11.62 -16.97
C LEU A 256 0.47 -11.02 -17.79
N HIS A 257 0.64 -10.95 -19.11
CA HIS A 257 -0.38 -10.41 -20.01
C HIS A 257 -1.70 -11.19 -19.91
N ASP A 258 -1.64 -12.53 -19.84
CA ASP A 258 -2.82 -13.39 -19.72
C ASP A 258 -3.54 -13.22 -18.38
N CYS A 259 -2.78 -13.21 -17.30
CA CYS A 259 -3.29 -13.07 -15.94
C CYS A 259 -3.88 -11.67 -15.72
N PHE A 260 -3.23 -10.62 -16.24
CA PHE A 260 -3.77 -9.27 -16.17
C PHE A 260 -5.09 -9.14 -16.95
N ALA A 261 -5.21 -9.82 -18.09
CA ALA A 261 -6.47 -9.89 -18.84
C ALA A 261 -7.61 -10.57 -18.05
N ARG A 262 -7.27 -11.43 -17.08
CA ARG A 262 -8.20 -12.06 -16.12
C ARG A 262 -8.42 -11.26 -14.83
N GLY A 263 -7.68 -10.17 -14.62
CA GLY A 263 -7.78 -9.30 -13.45
C GLY A 263 -6.87 -9.65 -12.27
N PHE A 264 -5.89 -10.52 -12.49
CA PHE A 264 -4.94 -10.93 -11.45
C PHE A 264 -3.82 -9.91 -11.24
N GLY A 265 -3.37 -9.76 -10.00
CA GLY A 265 -2.20 -8.97 -9.65
C GLY A 265 -0.90 -9.75 -9.90
N LEU A 266 0.24 -9.09 -9.72
CA LEU A 266 1.58 -9.67 -9.97
C LEU A 266 1.81 -10.99 -9.23
N LEU A 267 1.36 -11.10 -7.98
CA LEU A 267 1.63 -12.25 -7.13
C LEU A 267 0.79 -13.46 -7.56
N GLU A 268 -0.47 -13.24 -7.90
CA GLU A 268 -1.34 -14.25 -8.50
C GLU A 268 -0.80 -14.70 -9.87
N CYS A 269 -0.29 -13.77 -10.68
CA CYS A 269 0.41 -14.10 -11.93
C CYS A 269 1.62 -15.01 -11.68
N ALA A 270 2.37 -14.76 -10.60
CA ALA A 270 3.54 -15.57 -10.25
C ALA A 270 3.14 -16.98 -9.84
N ASP A 271 2.06 -17.14 -9.08
CA ASP A 271 1.53 -18.45 -8.70
C ASP A 271 1.07 -19.25 -9.93
N GLU A 272 0.35 -18.62 -10.86
CA GLU A 272 -0.04 -19.25 -12.13
C GLU A 272 1.17 -19.61 -13.00
N PHE A 273 2.15 -18.71 -13.11
CA PHE A 273 3.37 -18.98 -13.88
C PHE A 273 4.16 -20.13 -13.26
N MET A 274 4.25 -20.21 -11.93
CA MET A 274 4.86 -21.33 -11.21
C MET A 274 4.14 -22.66 -11.49
N VAL A 275 2.80 -22.68 -11.63
CA VAL A 275 2.06 -23.88 -12.06
C VAL A 275 2.52 -24.32 -13.45
N HIS A 276 2.65 -23.38 -14.39
CA HIS A 276 3.16 -23.71 -15.73
C HIS A 276 4.61 -24.21 -15.72
N LEU A 277 5.49 -23.57 -14.95
CA LEU A 277 6.89 -23.99 -14.81
C LEU A 277 7.03 -25.39 -14.21
N ASN A 278 6.19 -25.71 -13.21
CA ASN A 278 6.15 -27.04 -12.61
C ASN A 278 5.63 -28.10 -13.58
N ARG A 279 4.59 -27.80 -14.35
CA ARG A 279 4.09 -28.70 -15.41
C ARG A 279 5.17 -29.00 -16.44
N LEU A 280 5.89 -27.98 -16.93
CA LEU A 280 6.99 -28.15 -17.88
C LEU A 280 8.12 -29.00 -17.28
N ARG A 281 8.49 -28.75 -16.03
CA ARG A 281 9.47 -29.56 -15.29
C ARG A 281 9.06 -31.01 -15.15
N GLN A 282 7.78 -31.29 -14.87
CA GLN A 282 7.29 -32.67 -14.80
C GLN A 282 7.33 -33.37 -16.17
N GLY A 283 7.04 -32.64 -17.25
CA GLY A 283 7.09 -33.19 -18.61
C GLY A 283 8.50 -33.43 -19.14
N ASN A 284 9.46 -32.56 -18.82
CA ASN A 284 10.86 -32.70 -19.23
C ASN A 284 11.83 -32.10 -18.18
N PRO A 285 12.18 -32.86 -17.13
CA PRO A 285 13.00 -32.36 -16.02
C PRO A 285 14.40 -31.90 -16.44
N GLU A 286 14.97 -32.54 -17.46
CA GLU A 286 16.30 -32.26 -17.98
C GLU A 286 16.39 -30.87 -18.64
N ARG A 287 15.33 -30.47 -19.36
CA ARG A 287 15.23 -29.17 -20.02
C ARG A 287 14.84 -28.05 -19.04
N PHE A 288 13.91 -28.30 -18.12
CA PHE A 288 13.33 -27.27 -17.24
C PHE A 288 13.82 -27.42 -15.80
N ARG A 289 15.14 -27.38 -15.60
CA ARG A 289 15.78 -27.49 -14.28
C ARG A 289 15.61 -26.21 -13.45
N ASN A 290 15.48 -26.35 -12.13
CA ASN A 290 15.52 -25.24 -11.16
C ASN A 290 14.50 -24.10 -11.42
N THR A 291 13.34 -24.43 -12.01
CA THR A 291 12.34 -23.42 -12.40
C THR A 291 11.37 -23.04 -11.29
N ALA A 292 11.27 -23.82 -10.21
CA ALA A 292 10.32 -23.59 -9.13
C ALA A 292 10.97 -22.83 -7.97
N HIS A 293 10.88 -21.50 -7.99
CA HIS A 293 11.33 -20.63 -6.92
C HIS A 293 10.45 -19.37 -6.85
N LYS A 294 9.60 -19.26 -5.82
CA LYS A 294 8.58 -18.20 -5.74
C LYS A 294 9.18 -16.80 -5.70
N THR A 295 10.15 -16.54 -4.80
CA THR A 295 10.79 -15.21 -4.73
C THR A 295 11.50 -14.82 -6.03
N MET A 296 12.27 -15.73 -6.65
CA MET A 296 12.94 -15.46 -7.93
C MET A 296 11.93 -15.20 -9.06
N THR A 297 10.82 -15.95 -9.08
CA THR A 297 9.77 -15.79 -10.09
C THR A 297 9.10 -14.43 -9.98
N ILE A 298 8.67 -14.05 -8.77
CA ILE A 298 8.06 -12.74 -8.53
C ILE A 298 9.05 -11.62 -8.86
N PHE A 299 10.33 -11.76 -8.49
CA PHE A 299 11.37 -10.80 -8.85
C PHE A 299 11.43 -10.57 -10.37
N TRP A 300 11.53 -11.63 -11.18
CA TRP A 300 11.61 -11.48 -12.63
C TRP A 300 10.32 -10.95 -13.25
N LEU A 301 9.16 -11.41 -12.79
CA LEU A 301 7.88 -10.87 -13.25
C LEU A 301 7.74 -9.37 -12.90
N HIS A 302 8.23 -8.94 -11.74
CA HIS A 302 8.28 -7.53 -11.36
C HIS A 302 9.17 -6.72 -12.32
N GLN A 303 10.37 -7.22 -12.64
CA GLN A 303 11.28 -6.56 -13.59
C GLN A 303 10.65 -6.43 -14.99
N ILE A 304 9.99 -7.50 -15.46
CA ILE A 304 9.26 -7.49 -16.74
C ILE A 304 8.12 -6.46 -16.72
N GLN A 305 7.33 -6.42 -15.63
CA GLN A 305 6.25 -5.46 -15.48
C GLN A 305 6.78 -4.03 -15.51
N ILE A 306 7.85 -3.72 -14.78
CA ILE A 306 8.51 -2.41 -14.78
C ILE A 306 8.96 -2.02 -16.19
N ALA A 307 9.66 -2.92 -16.89
CA ALA A 307 10.12 -2.67 -18.25
C ALA A 307 8.95 -2.40 -19.21
N SER A 308 7.88 -3.18 -19.11
CA SER A 308 6.69 -3.06 -19.96
C SER A 308 5.95 -1.74 -19.72
N VAL A 309 5.79 -1.34 -18.44
CA VAL A 309 5.17 -0.06 -18.07
C VAL A 309 6.02 1.12 -18.52
N ASN A 310 7.34 1.06 -18.33
CA ASN A 310 8.24 2.12 -18.78
C ASN A 310 8.25 2.23 -20.31
N TYR A 311 8.24 1.11 -21.03
CA TYR A 311 8.10 1.08 -22.49
C TYR A 311 6.79 1.74 -22.92
N GLN A 312 5.66 1.41 -22.27
CA GLN A 312 4.37 2.04 -22.54
C GLN A 312 4.43 3.57 -22.35
N VAL A 313 4.95 4.02 -21.21
CA VAL A 313 5.03 5.45 -20.86
C VAL A 313 5.95 6.20 -21.83
N ASN A 314 7.15 5.68 -22.09
CA ASN A 314 8.16 6.33 -22.93
C ASN A 314 7.70 6.46 -24.39
N ASN A 315 6.96 5.48 -24.90
CA ASN A 315 6.41 5.51 -26.25
C ASN A 315 5.03 6.18 -26.33
N LYS A 316 4.48 6.69 -25.21
CA LYS A 316 3.14 7.28 -25.12
C LYS A 316 2.03 6.33 -25.63
N HIS A 317 2.21 5.02 -25.42
CA HIS A 317 1.22 4.04 -25.82
C HIS A 317 -0.02 4.15 -24.92
N ALA A 318 -1.19 4.24 -25.55
CA ALA A 318 -2.46 4.30 -24.84
C ALA A 318 -2.83 2.98 -24.13
N LYS A 319 -2.19 1.87 -24.54
CA LYS A 319 -2.42 0.53 -24.02
C LYS A 319 -1.11 -0.10 -23.52
N PHE A 320 -1.23 -1.03 -22.58
CA PHE A 320 -0.14 -1.90 -22.17
C PHE A 320 0.36 -2.71 -23.38
N PRO A 321 1.66 -3.03 -23.47
CA PRO A 321 2.22 -3.67 -24.65
C PRO A 321 1.64 -5.07 -24.90
N ASP A 322 1.37 -5.37 -26.16
CA ASP A 322 0.89 -6.67 -26.61
C ASP A 322 2.03 -7.72 -26.62
N ARG A 323 1.67 -9.00 -26.68
CA ARG A 323 2.63 -10.13 -26.76
C ARG A 323 3.64 -10.00 -27.91
N GLY A 324 3.23 -9.37 -29.02
CA GLY A 324 4.09 -9.14 -30.19
C GLY A 324 5.20 -8.13 -29.96
N GLU A 325 5.04 -7.23 -28.98
CA GLU A 325 5.98 -6.13 -28.70
C GLU A 325 7.09 -6.53 -27.70
N TYR A 326 7.17 -7.81 -27.31
CA TYR A 326 8.13 -8.27 -26.30
C TYR A 326 9.58 -7.95 -26.67
N ALA A 327 9.95 -8.09 -27.94
CA ALA A 327 11.30 -7.82 -28.39
C ALA A 327 11.70 -6.35 -28.19
N GLU A 328 10.78 -5.44 -28.51
CA GLU A 328 10.91 -4.00 -28.35
C GLU A 328 11.00 -3.59 -26.87
N ILE A 329 10.22 -4.24 -26.00
CA ILE A 329 10.29 -4.04 -24.55
C ILE A 329 11.69 -4.39 -24.04
N VAL A 330 12.20 -5.59 -24.37
CA VAL A 330 13.53 -6.03 -23.89
C VAL A 330 14.65 -5.20 -24.54
N LEU A 331 14.51 -4.76 -25.79
CA LEU A 331 15.45 -3.81 -26.41
C LEU A 331 15.49 -2.45 -25.70
N SER A 332 14.34 -1.97 -25.21
CA SER A 332 14.26 -0.74 -24.42
C SER A 332 14.76 -0.88 -22.98
N ALA A 333 14.85 -2.12 -22.48
CA ALA A 333 15.30 -2.47 -21.14
C ALA A 333 16.35 -3.60 -21.16
N PRO A 334 17.55 -3.39 -21.74
CA PRO A 334 18.53 -4.46 -21.95
C PRO A 334 18.98 -5.17 -20.67
N TRP A 335 18.91 -4.49 -19.51
CA TRP A 335 19.23 -5.06 -18.19
C TRP A 335 18.42 -6.32 -17.85
N LEU A 336 17.23 -6.51 -18.44
CA LEU A 336 16.48 -7.75 -18.30
C LEU A 336 17.29 -8.98 -18.75
N MET A 337 18.16 -8.82 -19.75
CA MET A 337 19.00 -9.91 -20.27
C MET A 337 20.24 -10.22 -19.41
N ASN A 338 20.44 -9.51 -18.30
CA ASN A 338 21.43 -9.85 -17.29
C ASN A 338 20.84 -10.88 -16.32
N SER A 339 21.02 -12.18 -16.57
CA SER A 339 20.54 -13.25 -15.67
C SER A 339 21.07 -13.17 -14.22
N GLY A 340 22.12 -12.39 -13.98
CA GLY A 340 22.67 -12.10 -12.65
C GLY A 340 22.05 -10.88 -11.95
N LEU A 341 21.06 -10.19 -12.54
CA LEU A 341 20.49 -8.94 -12.03
C LEU A 341 20.02 -9.03 -10.57
N TRP A 342 19.49 -10.19 -10.16
CA TRP A 342 19.03 -10.42 -8.78
C TRP A 342 20.11 -10.19 -7.71
N ARG A 343 21.40 -10.33 -8.06
CA ARG A 343 22.54 -10.15 -7.13
C ARG A 343 22.67 -8.72 -6.60
N SER A 344 22.09 -7.75 -7.31
CA SER A 344 22.04 -6.37 -6.83
C SER A 344 20.93 -6.15 -5.79
N PHE A 345 19.97 -7.08 -5.67
CA PHE A 345 18.78 -6.96 -4.83
C PHE A 345 18.80 -7.92 -3.65
N TYR A 346 19.31 -9.14 -3.85
CA TYR A 346 19.28 -10.19 -2.85
C TYR A 346 20.67 -10.69 -2.47
N SER A 347 20.91 -10.88 -1.17
CA SER A 347 21.99 -11.72 -0.70
C SER A 347 21.69 -13.20 -0.96
N LYS A 348 22.73 -14.02 -0.97
CA LYS A 348 22.59 -15.48 -1.10
C LYS A 348 21.90 -16.08 0.13
N ASP A 349 22.10 -15.47 1.30
CA ASP A 349 21.60 -15.96 2.59
C ASP A 349 20.09 -15.80 2.72
N VAL A 350 19.50 -14.82 2.03
CA VAL A 350 18.04 -14.68 1.93
C VAL A 350 17.49 -15.55 0.80
N LEU A 351 18.05 -15.44 -0.40
CA LEU A 351 17.40 -15.98 -1.60
C LEU A 351 17.46 -17.51 -1.72
N PHE A 352 18.49 -18.16 -1.19
CA PHE A 352 18.65 -19.63 -1.33
C PHE A 352 18.10 -20.43 -0.16
N THR A 353 17.30 -19.81 0.71
CA THR A 353 16.57 -20.47 1.79
C THR A 353 15.39 -21.29 1.24
N PRO A 354 14.98 -22.38 1.92
CA PRO A 354 13.73 -23.07 1.61
C PRO A 354 12.52 -22.13 1.62
N GLU A 355 12.49 -21.18 2.56
CA GLU A 355 11.42 -20.21 2.74
C GLU A 355 11.28 -19.30 1.51
N ALA A 356 12.39 -18.81 0.94
CA ALA A 356 12.36 -17.98 -0.28
C ALA A 356 11.92 -18.74 -1.55
N ARG A 357 12.04 -20.07 -1.55
CA ARG A 357 11.52 -20.90 -2.65
C ARG A 357 10.00 -21.03 -2.60
N GLU A 358 9.42 -21.05 -1.41
CA GLU A 358 7.99 -21.28 -1.19
C GLU A 358 7.19 -19.99 -0.97
N ASN A 359 7.83 -18.93 -0.48
CA ASN A 359 7.21 -17.65 -0.12
C ASN A 359 7.82 -16.48 -0.92
N TRP A 360 7.15 -15.33 -0.83
CA TRP A 360 7.63 -14.06 -1.34
C TRP A 360 8.40 -13.30 -0.25
N HIS A 361 9.68 -13.05 -0.48
CA HIS A 361 10.54 -12.23 0.38
C HIS A 361 10.92 -10.94 -0.32
N LEU A 362 11.05 -9.86 0.44
CA LEU A 362 11.55 -8.59 -0.08
C LEU A 362 13.08 -8.64 -0.28
N PRO A 363 13.62 -7.88 -1.24
CA PRO A 363 15.07 -7.65 -1.36
C PRO A 363 15.72 -7.10 -0.08
N ASP A 364 16.84 -7.67 0.32
CA ASP A 364 17.61 -7.26 1.51
C ASP A 364 18.76 -6.30 1.20
N LEU A 365 19.24 -6.23 -0.05
CA LEU A 365 20.34 -5.34 -0.43
C LEU A 365 19.88 -3.96 -0.89
N GLN A 366 18.80 -3.90 -1.67
CA GLN A 366 18.18 -2.64 -2.13
C GLN A 366 16.72 -2.88 -2.52
N PRO A 367 15.82 -1.89 -2.37
CA PRO A 367 14.41 -2.07 -2.69
C PRO A 367 14.18 -2.34 -4.18
N LEU A 368 13.04 -2.99 -4.50
CA LEU A 368 12.62 -3.16 -5.88
C LEU A 368 12.42 -1.81 -6.58
N PRO A 369 12.69 -1.72 -7.90
CA PRO A 369 12.40 -0.51 -8.65
C PRO A 369 10.89 -0.27 -8.71
N THR A 370 10.50 1.01 -8.68
CA THR A 370 9.15 1.49 -8.96
C THR A 370 9.10 2.18 -10.34
N PRO A 371 7.95 2.18 -11.03
CA PRO A 371 7.82 2.85 -12.33
C PRO A 371 8.06 4.34 -12.23
N VAL A 372 8.42 4.95 -13.36
CA VAL A 372 8.43 6.40 -13.50
C VAL A 372 7.00 6.93 -13.33
N GLN A 373 6.75 7.69 -12.27
CA GLN A 373 5.48 8.38 -12.09
C GLN A 373 5.39 9.54 -13.08
N VAL A 374 4.40 9.51 -13.97
CA VAL A 374 4.08 10.65 -14.83
C VAL A 374 3.19 11.60 -14.03
N LYS A 375 3.63 12.86 -13.83
CA LYS A 375 2.74 13.94 -13.38
C LYS A 375 1.72 14.21 -14.48
N VAL A 376 0.57 13.56 -14.42
CA VAL A 376 -0.58 13.89 -15.28
C VAL A 376 -1.38 14.96 -14.55
N GLU A 377 -1.48 16.15 -15.13
CA GLU A 377 -2.45 17.17 -14.69
C GLU A 377 -3.84 16.54 -14.78
N GLU A 378 -4.51 16.40 -13.64
CA GLU A 378 -5.87 15.87 -13.62
C GLU A 378 -6.80 16.89 -14.29
N GLU A 379 -7.32 16.56 -15.48
CA GLU A 379 -8.60 17.13 -15.90
C GLU A 379 -9.65 16.65 -14.90
N GLN A 380 -9.94 17.50 -13.91
CA GLN A 380 -11.04 17.30 -12.97
C GLN A 380 -12.35 17.23 -13.77
N GLN A 381 -12.78 16.03 -14.13
CA GLN A 381 -14.13 15.81 -14.64
C GLN A 381 -15.10 16.28 -13.55
N ARG A 382 -15.88 17.32 -13.85
CA ARG A 382 -16.86 17.85 -12.92
C ARG A 382 -17.94 16.79 -12.66
N PRO A 383 -18.32 16.52 -11.40
CA PRO A 383 -19.32 15.51 -11.05
C PRO A 383 -20.65 15.63 -11.80
N GLY A 384 -21.05 16.85 -12.18
CA GLY A 384 -22.29 17.11 -12.92
C GLY A 384 -22.40 16.51 -14.32
N ASN A 385 -21.29 16.16 -14.97
CA ASN A 385 -21.26 15.61 -16.33
C ASN A 385 -20.84 14.12 -16.40
N ASP A 386 -20.77 13.43 -15.26
CA ASP A 386 -20.35 12.04 -15.20
C ASP A 386 -21.50 11.09 -15.59
N VAL A 387 -21.60 10.79 -16.90
CA VAL A 387 -22.56 9.82 -17.46
C VAL A 387 -22.37 8.40 -16.91
N ASP A 388 -21.17 8.10 -16.40
CA ASP A 388 -20.82 6.79 -15.87
C ASP A 388 -21.12 6.67 -14.37
N ARG A 389 -21.51 7.75 -13.69
CA ARG A 389 -21.75 7.75 -12.23
C ARG A 389 -22.70 6.64 -11.77
N LEU A 390 -23.93 6.63 -12.30
CA LEU A 390 -24.94 5.63 -11.91
C LEU A 390 -24.58 4.20 -12.38
N PRO A 391 -24.10 3.97 -13.64
CA PRO A 391 -23.60 2.65 -14.04
C PRO A 391 -22.45 2.14 -13.16
N ARG A 392 -21.49 2.99 -12.81
CA ARG A 392 -20.32 2.64 -11.98
C ARG A 392 -20.72 2.30 -10.56
N PHE A 393 -21.60 3.12 -9.96
CA PHE A 393 -22.16 2.83 -8.64
C PHE A 393 -22.95 1.51 -8.66
N ALA A 394 -23.81 1.31 -9.66
CA ALA A 394 -24.56 0.05 -9.81
C ALA A 394 -23.63 -1.17 -9.98
N PHE A 395 -22.51 -1.02 -10.67
CA PHE A 395 -21.49 -2.05 -10.81
C PHE A 395 -20.87 -2.43 -9.45
N SER A 396 -20.47 -1.44 -8.66
CA SER A 396 -19.99 -1.61 -7.28
C SER A 396 -21.03 -2.34 -6.40
N VAL A 397 -22.31 -1.94 -6.51
CA VAL A 397 -23.42 -2.59 -5.78
C VAL A 397 -23.56 -4.05 -6.13
N VAL A 398 -23.60 -4.38 -7.43
CA VAL A 398 -23.76 -5.77 -7.88
C VAL A 398 -22.56 -6.62 -7.47
N GLN A 399 -21.33 -6.11 -7.56
CA GLN A 399 -20.15 -6.83 -7.07
C GLN A 399 -20.24 -7.13 -5.56
N LYS A 400 -20.66 -6.15 -4.74
CA LYS A 400 -20.85 -6.37 -3.30
C LYS A 400 -21.97 -7.39 -3.01
N THR A 401 -23.00 -7.50 -3.86
CA THR A 401 -24.02 -8.56 -3.69
C THR A 401 -23.49 -9.98 -3.88
N LEU A 402 -22.35 -10.14 -4.57
CA LEU A 402 -21.70 -11.44 -4.78
C LEU A 402 -20.83 -11.86 -3.58
N THR A 403 -20.34 -10.90 -2.80
CA THR A 403 -19.42 -11.15 -1.68
C THR A 403 -20.07 -10.97 -0.31
N SER A 404 -21.18 -10.24 -0.23
CA SER A 404 -21.88 -9.95 1.02
C SER A 404 -22.64 -11.15 1.56
N LYS A 405 -22.73 -11.23 2.90
CA LYS A 405 -23.58 -12.21 3.61
C LYS A 405 -25.06 -11.80 3.62
N LEU A 406 -25.37 -10.54 3.29
CA LEU A 406 -26.73 -10.02 3.27
C LEU A 406 -27.49 -10.54 2.04
N ARG A 407 -28.82 -10.63 2.16
CA ARG A 407 -29.67 -10.89 1.00
C ARG A 407 -29.55 -9.74 0.00
N ARG A 408 -29.54 -10.04 -1.30
CA ARG A 408 -29.48 -9.04 -2.39
C ARG A 408 -30.40 -7.84 -2.16
N GLY A 409 -31.64 -8.07 -1.76
CA GLY A 409 -32.61 -7.00 -1.50
C GLY A 409 -32.17 -6.03 -0.39
N GLY A 410 -31.50 -6.52 0.65
CA GLY A 410 -30.94 -5.69 1.72
C GLY A 410 -29.78 -4.84 1.22
N VAL A 411 -28.82 -5.44 0.49
CA VAL A 411 -27.69 -4.71 -0.10
C VAL A 411 -28.16 -3.61 -1.05
N VAL A 412 -29.13 -3.92 -1.93
CA VAL A 412 -29.68 -2.93 -2.87
C VAL A 412 -30.41 -1.81 -2.13
N LYS A 413 -31.14 -2.12 -1.06
CA LYS A 413 -31.78 -1.08 -0.23
C LYS A 413 -30.73 -0.12 0.35
N GLN A 414 -29.68 -0.65 0.99
CA GLN A 414 -28.60 0.16 1.55
C GLN A 414 -27.89 1.01 0.48
N ALA A 415 -27.69 0.46 -0.72
CA ALA A 415 -27.12 1.20 -1.84
C ALA A 415 -27.97 2.41 -2.26
N LEU A 416 -29.29 2.25 -2.35
CA LEU A 416 -30.19 3.33 -2.75
C LEU A 416 -30.23 4.46 -1.71
N GLU A 417 -30.32 4.10 -0.41
CA GLU A 417 -30.33 5.06 0.70
C GLU A 417 -29.00 5.82 0.81
N ALA A 418 -27.87 5.11 0.66
CA ALA A 418 -26.54 5.72 0.62
C ALA A 418 -26.40 6.67 -0.57
N LEU A 419 -26.75 6.23 -1.78
CA LEU A 419 -26.68 7.07 -2.99
C LEU A 419 -27.56 8.31 -2.88
N GLN A 420 -28.77 8.19 -2.33
CA GLN A 420 -29.65 9.34 -2.09
C GLN A 420 -28.98 10.36 -1.18
N SER A 421 -28.47 9.91 -0.03
CA SER A 421 -27.81 10.76 0.97
C SER A 421 -26.55 11.43 0.41
N SER A 422 -25.70 10.67 -0.29
CA SER A 422 -24.48 11.20 -0.91
C SER A 422 -24.80 12.17 -2.05
N THR A 423 -25.84 11.90 -2.85
CA THR A 423 -26.29 12.82 -3.92
C THR A 423 -26.79 14.15 -3.34
N ILE A 424 -27.56 14.11 -2.24
CA ILE A 424 -28.02 15.33 -1.55
C ILE A 424 -26.82 16.15 -1.06
N ARG A 425 -25.83 15.51 -0.42
CA ARG A 425 -24.60 16.18 0.03
C ARG A 425 -23.80 16.77 -1.13
N LEU A 426 -23.56 15.99 -2.19
CA LEU A 426 -22.83 16.43 -3.38
C LEU A 426 -23.53 17.63 -4.04
N ARG A 427 -24.86 17.62 -4.11
CA ARG A 427 -25.64 18.74 -4.66
C ARG A 427 -25.59 20.00 -3.81
N ALA A 428 -25.39 19.87 -2.50
CA ALA A 428 -25.22 21.02 -1.63
C ALA A 428 -23.92 21.78 -1.93
N SER A 429 -22.87 21.06 -2.34
CA SER A 429 -21.60 21.64 -2.79
C SER A 429 -21.55 21.97 -4.28
N ASP A 430 -22.21 21.17 -5.13
CA ASP A 430 -22.20 21.29 -6.58
C ASP A 430 -23.62 21.10 -7.15
N PRO A 431 -24.36 22.20 -7.39
CA PRO A 431 -25.71 22.14 -7.93
C PRO A 431 -25.83 21.51 -9.32
N SER A 432 -24.72 21.32 -10.06
CA SER A 432 -24.73 20.70 -11.39
C SER A 432 -24.97 19.19 -11.36
N VAL A 433 -24.74 18.54 -10.22
CA VAL A 433 -25.03 17.11 -10.02
C VAL A 433 -26.53 16.86 -10.14
N SER A 434 -26.96 15.91 -10.97
CA SER A 434 -28.39 15.59 -11.15
C SER A 434 -29.07 15.16 -9.83
N PRO A 435 -30.35 15.50 -9.62
CA PRO A 435 -31.08 15.10 -8.41
C PRO A 435 -31.20 13.58 -8.34
N TYR A 436 -31.22 13.03 -7.13
CA TYR A 436 -31.42 11.61 -6.93
C TYR A 436 -32.73 11.14 -7.58
N SER A 437 -32.66 9.96 -8.20
CA SER A 437 -33.83 9.29 -8.73
C SER A 437 -33.78 7.79 -8.46
N GLU A 438 -34.70 7.31 -7.63
CA GLU A 438 -34.77 5.89 -7.26
C GLU A 438 -34.98 4.99 -8.48
N THR A 439 -35.82 5.42 -9.43
CA THR A 439 -36.03 4.68 -10.68
C THR A 439 -34.74 4.56 -11.49
N GLN A 440 -33.97 5.64 -11.60
CA GLN A 440 -32.73 5.64 -12.38
C GLN A 440 -31.65 4.79 -11.72
N ALA A 441 -31.49 4.91 -10.39
CA ALA A 441 -30.53 4.11 -9.64
C ALA A 441 -30.88 2.62 -9.69
N TYR A 442 -32.13 2.26 -9.42
CA TYR A 442 -32.59 0.87 -9.46
C TYR A 442 -32.51 0.27 -10.86
N PHE A 443 -32.85 1.04 -11.91
CA PHE A 443 -32.68 0.62 -13.30
C PHE A 443 -31.25 0.15 -13.55
N TRP A 444 -30.25 0.97 -13.20
CA TRP A 444 -28.86 0.62 -13.42
C TRP A 444 -28.42 -0.62 -12.62
N VAL A 445 -28.86 -0.76 -11.37
CA VAL A 445 -28.61 -1.97 -10.58
C VAL A 445 -29.18 -3.22 -11.26
N GLN A 446 -30.39 -3.16 -11.83
CA GLN A 446 -30.98 -4.29 -12.54
C GLN A 446 -30.28 -4.59 -13.87
N ILE A 447 -29.95 -3.56 -14.65
CA ILE A 447 -29.28 -3.71 -15.93
C ILE A 447 -27.89 -4.31 -15.76
N VAL A 448 -27.09 -3.77 -14.82
CA VAL A 448 -25.76 -4.30 -14.54
C VAL A 448 -25.84 -5.73 -14.00
N HIS A 449 -26.81 -6.03 -13.13
CA HIS A 449 -27.04 -7.40 -12.66
C HIS A 449 -27.37 -8.35 -13.82
N ALA A 450 -28.27 -7.96 -14.74
CA ALA A 450 -28.62 -8.78 -15.90
C ALA A 450 -27.43 -9.00 -16.85
N TYR A 451 -26.55 -8.01 -17.00
CA TYR A 451 -25.31 -8.15 -17.77
C TYR A 451 -24.33 -9.09 -17.08
N LEU A 452 -24.05 -8.91 -15.80
CA LEU A 452 -23.10 -9.76 -15.08
C LEU A 452 -23.59 -11.20 -14.95
N ARG A 453 -24.90 -11.41 -14.74
CA ARG A 453 -25.53 -12.74 -14.81
C ARG A 453 -25.29 -13.45 -16.13
N SER A 454 -25.18 -12.72 -17.24
CA SER A 454 -24.92 -13.35 -18.54
C SER A 454 -23.56 -14.05 -18.59
N LEU A 455 -22.57 -13.56 -17.83
CA LEU A 455 -21.22 -14.14 -17.74
C LEU A 455 -21.17 -15.42 -16.88
N GLU A 456 -22.18 -15.64 -16.04
CA GLU A 456 -22.26 -16.80 -15.13
C GLU A 456 -22.96 -18.01 -15.77
N VAL A 457 -23.66 -17.83 -16.90
CA VAL A 457 -24.38 -18.93 -17.56
C VAL A 457 -23.39 -19.87 -18.25
N GLU A 458 -23.44 -21.17 -17.91
CA GLU A 458 -22.60 -22.18 -18.57
C GLU A 458 -22.88 -22.22 -20.08
N PRO A 459 -21.86 -22.03 -20.94
CA PRO A 459 -22.05 -22.13 -22.38
C PRO A 459 -22.40 -23.57 -22.78
N SER A 460 -23.28 -23.70 -23.79
CA SER A 460 -23.45 -24.98 -24.50
C SER A 460 -22.09 -25.46 -25.06
N LYS A 461 -21.91 -26.78 -25.21
CA LYS A 461 -20.64 -27.42 -25.62
C LYS A 461 -19.97 -26.85 -26.90
N THR A 462 -20.68 -26.06 -27.69
CA THR A 462 -20.25 -25.46 -28.96
C THR A 462 -19.67 -24.04 -28.86
N SER A 463 -19.65 -23.36 -27.70
CA SER A 463 -19.24 -21.95 -27.60
C SER A 463 -18.11 -21.66 -26.58
N LYS A 464 -17.05 -22.47 -26.59
CA LYS A 464 -15.86 -22.23 -25.73
C LYS A 464 -15.16 -20.89 -26.03
N ASP A 465 -15.21 -20.41 -27.28
CA ASP A 465 -14.47 -19.24 -27.74
C ASP A 465 -15.05 -17.88 -27.30
N THR A 466 -16.23 -17.86 -26.68
CA THR A 466 -16.91 -16.62 -26.22
C THR A 466 -16.99 -16.51 -24.69
N ARG A 467 -16.20 -17.28 -23.95
CA ARG A 467 -16.19 -17.25 -22.48
C ARG A 467 -15.24 -16.16 -21.96
N PHE A 468 -15.72 -15.32 -21.03
CA PHE A 468 -14.85 -14.50 -20.20
C PHE A 468 -14.28 -15.38 -19.08
N GLU A 469 -12.96 -15.56 -19.04
CA GLU A 469 -12.28 -16.50 -18.12
C GLU A 469 -11.92 -15.87 -16.76
N GLY A 470 -12.19 -14.58 -16.56
CA GLY A 470 -11.95 -13.88 -15.28
C GLY A 470 -13.14 -13.95 -14.31
N SER A 471 -12.87 -13.67 -13.04
CA SER A 471 -13.93 -13.55 -12.03
C SER A 471 -14.73 -12.25 -12.22
N VAL A 472 -16.05 -12.31 -12.05
CA VAL A 472 -16.92 -11.11 -12.04
C VAL A 472 -16.52 -10.13 -10.93
N THR A 473 -15.99 -10.64 -9.81
CA THR A 473 -15.50 -9.81 -8.70
C THR A 473 -14.16 -9.13 -9.01
N ALA A 474 -13.37 -9.66 -9.94
CA ALA A 474 -12.10 -9.07 -10.37
C ALA A 474 -12.27 -8.09 -11.54
N LEU A 475 -13.41 -8.13 -12.23
CA LEU A 475 -13.71 -7.27 -13.38
C LEU A 475 -13.68 -5.79 -12.97
N THR A 476 -13.02 -4.96 -13.76
CA THR A 476 -13.03 -3.50 -13.57
C THR A 476 -14.23 -2.87 -14.27
N PHE A 477 -14.68 -1.71 -13.80
CA PHE A 477 -15.79 -0.99 -14.45
C PHE A 477 -15.50 -0.66 -15.93
N GLU A 478 -14.27 -0.26 -16.26
CA GLU A 478 -13.87 0.03 -17.65
C GLU A 478 -13.95 -1.21 -18.54
N ALA A 479 -13.53 -2.37 -18.03
CA ALA A 479 -13.64 -3.63 -18.75
C ALA A 479 -15.11 -4.06 -18.90
N PHE A 480 -15.92 -3.89 -17.85
CA PHE A 480 -17.37 -4.13 -17.91
C PHE A 480 -18.05 -3.24 -18.96
N LYS A 481 -17.74 -1.94 -18.96
CA LYS A 481 -18.26 -0.96 -19.93
C LYS A 481 -17.88 -1.34 -21.35
N ALA A 482 -16.63 -1.72 -21.59
CA ALA A 482 -16.17 -2.20 -22.89
C ALA A 482 -16.82 -3.52 -23.32
N LEU A 483 -17.01 -4.45 -22.38
CA LEU A 483 -17.58 -5.77 -22.64
C LEU A 483 -19.03 -5.70 -23.13
N PHE A 484 -19.81 -4.78 -22.56
CA PHE A 484 -21.23 -4.63 -22.88
C PHE A 484 -21.56 -3.40 -23.73
N ASP A 485 -20.57 -2.56 -24.03
CA ASP A 485 -20.73 -1.30 -24.76
C ASP A 485 -21.69 -0.34 -24.04
N ILE A 486 -21.43 -0.14 -22.75
CA ILE A 486 -22.28 0.71 -21.90
C ILE A 486 -22.06 2.18 -22.27
N THR A 487 -23.15 2.88 -22.59
CA THR A 487 -23.15 4.27 -23.09
C THR A 487 -23.76 5.26 -22.11
N GLY A 488 -24.64 4.79 -21.21
CA GLY A 488 -25.44 5.65 -20.32
C GLY A 488 -26.86 5.90 -20.84
N ASP A 489 -27.17 5.53 -22.08
CA ASP A 489 -28.45 5.77 -22.76
C ASP A 489 -29.38 4.53 -22.85
N GLU A 490 -28.98 3.41 -22.24
CA GLU A 490 -29.67 2.11 -22.25
C GLU A 490 -31.13 2.24 -21.81
N TRP A 491 -31.41 3.16 -20.87
CA TRP A 491 -32.75 3.45 -20.35
C TRP A 491 -33.75 3.84 -21.45
N ARG A 492 -33.30 4.44 -22.56
CA ARG A 492 -34.18 4.94 -23.63
C ARG A 492 -34.99 3.83 -24.32
N GLN A 493 -34.50 2.60 -24.25
CA GLN A 493 -35.21 1.42 -24.77
C GLN A 493 -36.39 1.00 -23.89
N TYR A 494 -36.34 1.34 -22.60
CA TYR A 494 -37.28 0.86 -21.58
C TYR A 494 -38.23 1.97 -21.09
N TYR A 495 -37.76 3.22 -21.05
CA TYR A 495 -38.50 4.36 -20.54
C TYR A 495 -38.72 5.46 -21.58
N SER A 496 -39.88 6.11 -21.55
CA SER A 496 -40.08 7.44 -22.13
C SER A 496 -39.37 8.52 -21.30
N SER A 497 -39.02 9.64 -21.94
CA SER A 497 -38.36 10.75 -21.24
C SER A 497 -39.23 11.37 -20.14
N SER A 498 -40.56 11.34 -20.30
CA SER A 498 -41.51 11.86 -19.31
C SER A 498 -41.54 11.01 -18.05
N VAL A 499 -41.46 9.68 -18.17
CA VAL A 499 -41.37 8.79 -17.00
C VAL A 499 -39.98 8.88 -16.37
N TRP A 500 -38.91 8.76 -17.16
CA TRP A 500 -37.53 8.73 -16.67
C TRP A 500 -37.11 9.97 -15.87
N GLN A 501 -37.57 11.16 -16.30
CA GLN A 501 -37.26 12.44 -15.66
C GLN A 501 -38.36 12.93 -14.70
N GLY A 502 -39.47 12.19 -14.60
CA GLY A 502 -40.64 12.59 -13.84
C GLY A 502 -40.40 12.62 -12.33
N ILE A 503 -41.20 13.42 -11.62
CA ILE A 503 -41.19 13.46 -10.14
C ILE A 503 -41.47 12.07 -9.52
N PRO A 504 -42.44 11.27 -10.02
CA PRO A 504 -42.69 9.93 -9.46
C PRO A 504 -41.44 9.03 -9.51
N ALA A 505 -40.66 9.12 -10.59
CA ALA A 505 -39.44 8.34 -10.75
C ALA A 505 -38.36 8.67 -9.70
N ARG A 506 -38.41 9.89 -9.14
CA ARG A 506 -37.49 10.33 -8.09
C ARG A 506 -37.84 9.79 -6.71
N MET A 507 -39.14 9.63 -6.45
CA MET A 507 -39.69 9.29 -5.13
C MET A 507 -39.72 7.80 -4.86
N SER A 508 -39.87 6.98 -5.90
CA SER A 508 -39.97 5.53 -5.82
C SER A 508 -39.64 4.89 -7.16
N PHE A 509 -39.27 3.61 -7.17
CA PHE A 509 -39.15 2.85 -8.41
C PHE A 509 -40.48 2.81 -9.21
N VAL A 510 -40.43 3.27 -10.46
CA VAL A 510 -41.54 3.20 -11.43
C VAL A 510 -41.17 2.18 -12.50
N ASN A 511 -42.09 1.26 -12.82
CA ASN A 511 -41.87 0.27 -13.87
C ASN A 511 -41.68 0.95 -15.25
N PRO A 512 -40.88 0.36 -16.16
CA PRO A 512 -40.71 0.92 -17.50
C PRO A 512 -41.99 0.89 -18.33
N ASP A 513 -42.21 1.95 -19.10
CA ASP A 513 -43.44 2.19 -19.88
C ASP A 513 -43.31 1.79 -21.37
N LYS A 514 -42.09 1.56 -21.89
CA LYS A 514 -41.89 1.08 -23.27
C LYS A 514 -41.67 -0.42 -23.37
N LYS A 515 -40.81 -0.97 -22.51
CA LYS A 515 -40.37 -2.37 -22.58
C LYS A 515 -40.01 -2.88 -21.19
N ALA A 516 -40.35 -4.13 -20.88
CA ALA A 516 -39.94 -4.77 -19.62
C ALA A 516 -38.41 -4.91 -19.52
N LEU A 517 -37.87 -4.80 -18.30
CA LEU A 517 -36.44 -5.02 -18.04
C LEU A 517 -36.07 -6.50 -18.25
N PRO A 518 -34.92 -6.78 -18.88
CA PRO A 518 -34.47 -8.15 -19.08
C PRO A 518 -33.91 -8.75 -17.79
N ASN A 519 -34.07 -10.06 -17.61
CA ASN A 519 -33.47 -10.79 -16.49
C ASN A 519 -32.00 -11.17 -16.76
N VAL A 520 -31.66 -11.44 -18.03
CA VAL A 520 -30.32 -11.81 -18.52
C VAL A 520 -30.16 -11.27 -19.94
N PHE A 521 -28.96 -10.78 -20.28
CA PHE A 521 -28.60 -10.37 -21.65
C PHE A 521 -27.88 -11.49 -22.43
N GLY A 522 -27.79 -11.34 -23.75
CA GLY A 522 -27.01 -12.24 -24.59
C GLY A 522 -25.50 -12.13 -24.33
N MET A 523 -24.77 -13.22 -24.58
CA MET A 523 -23.31 -13.25 -24.43
C MET A 523 -22.62 -12.21 -25.32
N PRO A 524 -21.58 -11.52 -24.80
CA PRO A 524 -20.76 -10.63 -25.61
C PRO A 524 -20.09 -11.33 -26.79
N SER A 525 -19.92 -10.62 -27.90
CA SER A 525 -19.10 -11.09 -29.04
C SER A 525 -17.63 -11.19 -28.65
N LYS A 526 -16.86 -12.07 -29.31
CA LYS A 526 -15.41 -12.22 -29.11
C LYS A 526 -14.63 -10.88 -29.16
N ALA A 527 -14.95 -10.00 -30.11
CA ALA A 527 -14.32 -8.68 -30.21
C ALA A 527 -14.49 -7.80 -28.96
N LYS A 528 -15.65 -7.89 -28.29
CA LYS A 528 -15.90 -7.16 -27.03
C LYS A 528 -15.17 -7.80 -25.85
N ILE A 529 -15.04 -9.14 -25.84
CA ILE A 529 -14.25 -9.86 -24.84
C ILE A 529 -12.79 -9.46 -24.94
N ASP A 530 -12.24 -9.43 -26.16
CA ASP A 530 -10.85 -9.04 -26.39
C ASP A 530 -10.61 -7.57 -25.99
N LEU A 531 -11.54 -6.67 -26.29
CA LEU A 531 -11.48 -5.28 -25.84
C LEU A 531 -11.52 -5.17 -24.30
N ALA A 532 -12.42 -5.91 -23.64
CA ALA A 532 -12.51 -5.92 -22.19
C ALA A 532 -11.24 -6.45 -21.53
N ARG A 533 -10.64 -7.51 -22.09
CA ARG A 533 -9.34 -8.04 -21.67
C ARG A 533 -8.25 -6.96 -21.80
N SER A 534 -8.18 -6.24 -22.92
CA SER A 534 -7.24 -5.11 -23.04
C SER A 534 -7.47 -4.03 -21.97
N GLN A 535 -8.73 -3.71 -21.64
CA GLN A 535 -9.02 -2.75 -20.57
C GLN A 535 -8.57 -3.25 -19.18
N MET A 536 -8.70 -4.55 -18.90
CA MET A 536 -8.20 -5.15 -17.66
C MET A 536 -6.68 -5.01 -17.55
N VAL A 537 -5.95 -5.34 -18.62
CA VAL A 537 -4.49 -5.20 -18.66
C VAL A 537 -4.08 -3.74 -18.43
N ASN A 538 -4.76 -2.79 -19.09
CA ASN A 538 -4.51 -1.35 -18.91
C ASN A 538 -4.79 -0.89 -17.48
N ALA A 539 -5.87 -1.37 -16.86
CA ALA A 539 -6.23 -0.97 -15.50
C ALA A 539 -5.17 -1.40 -14.48
N ILE A 540 -4.62 -2.61 -14.62
CA ILE A 540 -3.54 -3.10 -13.74
C ILE A 540 -2.26 -2.29 -13.94
N SER A 541 -1.91 -1.96 -15.19
CA SER A 541 -0.78 -1.05 -15.50
C SER A 541 -0.96 0.31 -14.82
N ARG A 542 -2.16 0.90 -14.89
CA ARG A 542 -2.47 2.20 -14.26
C ARG A 542 -2.36 2.17 -12.74
N ARG A 543 -2.79 1.10 -12.07
CA ARG A 543 -2.64 0.93 -10.60
C ARG A 543 -1.19 0.99 -10.13
N PHE A 544 -0.26 0.71 -11.04
CA PHE A 544 1.17 0.67 -10.76
C PHE A 544 1.85 2.03 -11.00
N THR A 545 1.36 2.82 -11.97
CA THR A 545 1.87 4.17 -12.27
C THR A 545 1.19 5.27 -11.44
N LYS A 546 -0.06 5.05 -11.05
CA LYS A 546 -0.87 5.96 -10.22
C LYS A 546 -1.53 5.15 -9.10
N PRO A 547 -1.10 5.30 -7.83
CA PRO A 547 -1.78 4.69 -6.70
C PRO A 547 -3.26 5.06 -6.73
N SER A 548 -4.15 4.07 -6.61
CA SER A 548 -5.58 4.35 -6.50
C SER A 548 -5.82 5.13 -5.22
N GLY A 549 -6.34 6.34 -5.34
CA GLY A 549 -6.93 7.05 -4.21
C GLY A 549 -8.17 6.34 -3.68
N LEU A 550 -8.84 6.97 -2.72
CA LEU A 550 -10.11 6.45 -2.23
C LEU A 550 -11.17 6.40 -3.35
N PRO A 551 -12.03 5.36 -3.36
CA PRO A 551 -13.20 5.31 -4.23
C PRO A 551 -14.15 6.51 -4.03
N PRO A 552 -15.07 6.77 -4.99
CA PRO A 552 -16.08 7.82 -4.86
C PRO A 552 -16.82 7.74 -3.51
N ARG A 553 -17.17 8.90 -2.95
CA ARG A 553 -17.76 8.97 -1.61
C ARG A 553 -19.06 8.16 -1.49
N GLU A 554 -19.87 8.10 -2.55
CA GLU A 554 -21.08 7.28 -2.60
C GLU A 554 -20.82 5.78 -2.49
N ASP A 555 -19.73 5.27 -3.09
CA ASP A 555 -19.31 3.86 -2.92
C ASP A 555 -18.88 3.60 -1.47
N LEU A 556 -18.09 4.51 -0.88
CA LEU A 556 -17.66 4.40 0.52
C LEU A 556 -18.85 4.41 1.49
N ASP A 557 -19.79 5.34 1.30
CA ASP A 557 -21.01 5.44 2.12
C ASP A 557 -21.87 4.17 1.98
N PHE A 558 -21.98 3.62 0.77
CA PHE A 558 -22.67 2.35 0.52
C PHE A 558 -21.99 1.18 1.23
N TRP A 559 -20.67 1.01 1.08
CA TRP A 559 -19.95 -0.08 1.73
C TRP A 559 -19.99 0.03 3.25
N ALA A 560 -19.94 1.25 3.79
CA ALA A 560 -20.12 1.51 5.22
C ALA A 560 -21.49 1.04 5.72
N ALA A 561 -22.57 1.35 5.00
CA ALA A 561 -23.92 0.89 5.34
C ALA A 561 -24.05 -0.64 5.30
N VAL A 562 -23.49 -1.29 4.29
CA VAL A 562 -23.45 -2.77 4.20
C VAL A 562 -22.63 -3.37 5.33
N LEU A 563 -21.47 -2.79 5.65
CA LEU A 563 -20.59 -3.25 6.72
C LEU A 563 -21.28 -3.19 8.08
N ILE A 564 -22.05 -2.13 8.35
CA ILE A 564 -22.85 -1.98 9.57
C ILE A 564 -23.87 -3.12 9.69
N ASP A 565 -24.64 -3.37 8.64
CA ASP A 565 -25.62 -4.46 8.62
C ASP A 565 -24.97 -5.84 8.78
N GLU A 566 -23.82 -6.08 8.13
CA GLU A 566 -23.03 -7.30 8.30
C GLU A 566 -22.50 -7.44 9.72
N ALA A 567 -22.06 -6.35 10.33
CA ALA A 567 -21.58 -6.33 11.70
C ALA A 567 -22.69 -6.65 12.70
N ASN A 568 -23.94 -6.26 12.42
CA ASN A 568 -25.13 -6.54 13.23
C ASN A 568 -25.57 -8.00 13.17
N LEU A 569 -25.16 -8.75 12.13
CA LEU A 569 -25.38 -10.20 12.07
C LEU A 569 -24.44 -10.99 12.99
N ILE A 570 -23.38 -10.38 13.49
CA ILE A 570 -22.40 -11.03 14.35
C ILE A 570 -22.92 -11.03 15.80
N PRO A 571 -23.05 -12.20 16.46
CA PRO A 571 -23.43 -12.28 17.87
C PRO A 571 -22.47 -11.47 18.75
N GLU A 572 -22.99 -10.83 19.80
CA GLU A 572 -22.14 -9.97 20.66
C GLU A 572 -21.01 -10.72 21.36
N GLU A 573 -21.20 -12.02 21.58
CA GLU A 573 -20.27 -12.94 22.24
C GLU A 573 -19.18 -13.47 21.28
N GLU A 574 -19.39 -13.37 19.97
CA GLU A 574 -18.46 -13.86 18.95
C GLU A 574 -17.40 -12.80 18.64
N VAL A 575 -16.36 -12.77 19.49
CA VAL A 575 -15.18 -11.93 19.27
C VAL A 575 -14.19 -12.68 18.38
N ASN A 576 -14.53 -12.79 17.09
CA ASN A 576 -13.63 -13.34 16.07
C ASN A 576 -13.44 -12.30 14.96
N VAL A 577 -12.21 -12.10 14.49
CA VAL A 577 -11.85 -11.19 13.39
C VAL A 577 -11.89 -11.87 12.02
N ALA A 578 -12.88 -12.76 11.81
CA ALA A 578 -13.00 -13.58 10.60
C ALA A 578 -13.46 -12.82 9.34
N SER A 579 -13.94 -11.59 9.48
CA SER A 579 -14.41 -10.72 8.40
C SER A 579 -14.06 -9.25 8.67
N HIS A 580 -14.09 -8.43 7.63
CA HIS A 580 -13.82 -6.99 7.77
C HIS A 580 -14.78 -6.30 8.75
N ALA A 581 -16.07 -6.60 8.67
CA ALA A 581 -17.09 -6.10 9.60
C ALA A 581 -16.77 -6.49 11.06
N SER A 582 -16.37 -7.74 11.29
CA SER A 582 -16.01 -8.23 12.62
C SER A 582 -14.72 -7.59 13.16
N LEU A 583 -13.74 -7.32 12.29
CA LEU A 583 -12.50 -6.65 12.63
C LEU A 583 -12.77 -5.21 13.10
N LEU A 584 -13.51 -4.43 12.32
CA LEU A 584 -13.83 -3.05 12.69
C LEU A 584 -14.68 -2.98 13.96
N ARG A 585 -15.67 -3.88 14.12
CA ARG A 585 -16.49 -3.92 15.34
C ARG A 585 -15.67 -4.28 16.57
N PHE A 586 -14.75 -5.25 16.45
CA PHE A 586 -13.81 -5.62 17.50
C PHE A 586 -12.92 -4.44 17.90
N LEU A 587 -12.25 -3.82 16.92
CA LEU A 587 -11.37 -2.68 17.15
C LEU A 587 -12.11 -1.50 17.78
N TYR A 588 -13.28 -1.13 17.25
CA TYR A 588 -14.11 -0.08 17.83
C TYR A 588 -14.48 -0.40 19.29
N LYS A 589 -15.04 -1.58 19.59
CA LYS A 589 -15.43 -1.97 20.97
C LYS A 589 -14.24 -1.96 21.94
N ARG A 590 -13.04 -2.26 21.46
CA ARG A 590 -11.82 -2.33 22.28
C ARG A 590 -11.20 -0.95 22.52
N LEU A 591 -11.19 -0.10 21.49
CA LEU A 591 -10.48 1.18 21.49
C LEU A 591 -11.35 2.38 21.91
N SER A 592 -12.69 2.28 21.80
CA SER A 592 -13.60 3.36 22.19
C SER A 592 -13.94 3.39 23.69
N LYS A 593 -13.70 2.31 24.43
CA LYS A 593 -14.07 2.21 25.84
C LYS A 593 -13.19 3.13 26.70
N PRO A 594 -13.78 3.94 27.60
CA PRO A 594 -13.02 4.64 28.63
C PRO A 594 -12.37 3.58 29.53
N THR A 595 -11.05 3.57 29.57
CA THR A 595 -10.24 2.67 30.39
C THR A 595 -9.36 3.51 31.31
N GLU A 596 -9.04 2.99 32.50
CA GLU A 596 -8.05 3.63 33.40
C GLU A 596 -6.63 3.63 32.78
N GLU A 597 -6.38 2.71 31.84
CA GLU A 597 -5.14 2.63 31.08
C GLU A 597 -5.06 3.67 29.95
N LYS A 598 -3.85 4.16 29.65
CA LYS A 598 -3.62 5.05 28.50
C LYS A 598 -4.08 4.38 27.19
N SER A 599 -4.83 5.08 26.35
CA SER A 599 -5.35 4.61 25.05
C SER A 599 -4.28 3.93 24.16
N SER A 600 -3.04 4.45 24.17
CA SER A 600 -1.91 3.84 23.44
C SER A 600 -1.54 2.44 23.92
N THR A 601 -1.68 2.17 25.20
CA THR A 601 -1.35 0.86 25.78
C THR A 601 -2.37 -0.20 25.36
N VAL A 602 -3.65 0.19 25.30
CA VAL A 602 -4.74 -0.69 24.84
C VAL A 602 -4.57 -1.03 23.36
N ALA A 603 -4.27 -0.04 22.53
CA ALA A 603 -4.05 -0.26 21.10
C ALA A 603 -2.80 -1.12 20.81
N ALA A 604 -1.68 -0.91 21.49
CA ALA A 604 -0.48 -1.74 21.32
C ALA A 604 -0.74 -3.22 21.64
N ARG A 605 -1.47 -3.47 22.73
CA ARG A 605 -1.89 -4.82 23.12
C ARG A 605 -2.83 -5.43 22.09
N THR A 606 -3.78 -4.66 21.59
CA THR A 606 -4.74 -5.11 20.57
C THR A 606 -4.03 -5.48 19.28
N ALA A 607 -3.04 -4.69 18.84
CA ALA A 607 -2.23 -5.00 17.66
C ALA A 607 -1.42 -6.29 17.82
N LEU A 608 -0.85 -6.53 19.01
CA LEU A 608 -0.11 -7.75 19.33
C LEU A 608 -1.02 -8.99 19.41
N GLU A 609 -2.22 -8.85 19.98
CA GLU A 609 -3.22 -9.92 20.00
C GLU A 609 -3.60 -10.32 18.56
N LEU A 610 -3.86 -9.34 17.69
CA LEU A 610 -4.25 -9.55 16.30
C LEU A 610 -3.11 -10.04 15.39
N SER A 611 -1.85 -9.70 15.67
CA SER A 611 -0.73 -10.04 14.78
C SER A 611 -0.56 -11.54 14.58
N SER A 612 -0.95 -12.35 15.58
CA SER A 612 -0.97 -13.82 15.48
C SER A 612 -1.89 -14.35 14.37
N SER A 613 -2.94 -13.61 14.00
CA SER A 613 -3.96 -14.02 13.03
C SER A 613 -3.78 -13.41 11.64
N MET A 614 -3.31 -12.17 11.54
CA MET A 614 -3.24 -11.43 10.28
C MET A 614 -1.86 -10.85 9.94
N GLY A 615 -0.88 -11.01 10.82
CA GLY A 615 0.46 -10.43 10.67
C GLY A 615 0.63 -9.10 11.39
N SER A 616 1.88 -8.81 11.78
CA SER A 616 2.27 -7.61 12.54
C SER A 616 1.97 -6.31 11.82
N THR A 617 2.20 -6.22 10.50
CA THR A 617 1.95 -4.99 9.74
C THR A 617 0.45 -4.73 9.58
N GLN A 618 -0.31 -5.78 9.24
CA GLN A 618 -1.75 -5.70 9.01
C GLN A 618 -2.51 -5.32 10.28
N SER A 619 -2.14 -5.92 11.43
CA SER A 619 -2.76 -5.60 12.72
C SER A 619 -2.49 -4.16 13.13
N MET A 620 -1.24 -3.72 13.01
CA MET A 620 -0.82 -2.35 13.31
C MET A 620 -1.55 -1.33 12.44
N PHE A 621 -1.65 -1.59 11.13
CA PHE A 621 -2.34 -0.72 10.19
C PHE A 621 -3.79 -0.46 10.62
N TRP A 622 -4.59 -1.52 10.81
CA TRP A 622 -6.01 -1.37 11.14
C TRP A 622 -6.24 -0.75 12.52
N VAL A 623 -5.41 -1.10 13.52
CA VAL A 623 -5.45 -0.48 14.85
C VAL A 623 -5.20 1.03 14.74
N GLN A 624 -4.18 1.44 13.98
CA GLN A 624 -3.87 2.86 13.79
C GLN A 624 -4.97 3.62 13.04
N GLN A 625 -5.53 3.04 11.97
CA GLN A 625 -6.63 3.68 11.21
C GLN A 625 -7.89 3.91 12.07
N VAL A 626 -8.27 2.91 12.87
CA VAL A 626 -9.43 3.04 13.77
C VAL A 626 -9.15 4.06 14.88
N GLN A 627 -7.95 4.08 15.44
CA GLN A 627 -7.61 5.02 16.51
C GLN A 627 -7.56 6.47 16.01
N LEU A 628 -6.96 6.71 14.83
CA LEU A 628 -6.95 8.02 14.19
C LEU A 628 -8.39 8.51 13.96
N SER A 629 -9.27 7.62 13.50
CA SER A 629 -10.69 7.91 13.31
C SER A 629 -11.43 8.19 14.62
N LEU A 630 -11.09 7.49 15.71
CA LEU A 630 -11.68 7.70 17.04
C LEU A 630 -11.25 9.03 17.66
N ALA A 631 -10.01 9.47 17.43
CA ALA A 631 -9.53 10.75 17.94
C ALA A 631 -10.25 11.95 17.31
N GLY A 632 -10.71 11.81 16.06
CA GLY A 632 -11.57 12.79 15.40
C GLY A 632 -13.06 12.66 15.76
N ALA A 633 -13.47 11.58 16.42
CA ALA A 633 -14.87 11.31 16.74
C ALA A 633 -15.31 11.95 18.07
N LYS A 634 -16.59 12.32 18.16
CA LYS A 634 -17.18 12.77 19.43
C LYS A 634 -17.24 11.60 20.42
N SER A 635 -16.97 11.85 21.69
CA SER A 635 -16.80 10.85 22.77
C SER A 635 -18.01 9.93 23.05
N THR A 636 -19.14 10.10 22.37
CA THR A 636 -20.38 9.35 22.59
C THR A 636 -20.94 8.66 21.34
N SER A 637 -20.19 8.55 20.23
CA SER A 637 -20.73 7.97 18.99
C SER A 637 -20.89 6.47 19.07
N THR A 638 -22.03 5.90 18.64
CA THR A 638 -22.24 4.44 18.47
C THR A 638 -21.33 3.86 17.38
N PHE A 639 -21.28 2.53 17.22
CA PHE A 639 -20.47 1.90 16.16
C PHE A 639 -20.93 2.33 14.77
N GLU A 640 -22.24 2.43 14.58
CA GLU A 640 -22.89 2.85 13.35
C GLU A 640 -22.56 4.30 13.01
N GLU A 641 -22.63 5.19 14.00
CA GLU A 641 -22.26 6.60 13.84
C GLU A 641 -20.76 6.75 13.52
N PHE A 642 -19.91 5.96 14.19
CA PHE A 642 -18.47 5.95 13.97
C PHE A 642 -18.10 5.52 12.54
N VAL A 643 -18.66 4.41 12.05
CA VAL A 643 -18.40 3.90 10.69
C VAL A 643 -18.97 4.87 9.64
N THR A 644 -20.15 5.43 9.87
CA THR A 644 -20.77 6.41 8.94
C THR A 644 -19.92 7.67 8.80
N ALA A 645 -19.38 8.19 9.91
CA ALA A 645 -18.47 9.33 9.88
C ALA A 645 -17.14 8.99 9.17
N ASN A 646 -16.66 7.76 9.32
CA ASN A 646 -15.37 7.28 8.82
C ASN A 646 -15.53 6.22 7.71
N ALA A 647 -16.37 6.49 6.71
CA ALA A 647 -16.74 5.53 5.67
C ALA A 647 -15.55 4.94 4.87
N HIS A 648 -14.39 5.61 4.86
CA HIS A 648 -13.15 5.08 4.28
C HIS A 648 -12.68 3.78 4.94
N LEU A 649 -12.98 3.57 6.24
CA LEU A 649 -12.66 2.32 6.93
C LEU A 649 -13.40 1.11 6.36
N ALA A 650 -14.55 1.31 5.72
CA ALA A 650 -15.31 0.23 5.09
C ALA A 650 -14.70 -0.26 3.77
N TYR A 651 -13.71 0.46 3.23
CA TYR A 651 -12.98 0.03 2.05
C TYR A 651 -11.94 -1.04 2.43
N GLU A 652 -12.22 -2.30 2.08
CA GLU A 652 -11.37 -3.46 2.42
C GLU A 652 -9.95 -3.32 1.85
N ASP A 653 -9.82 -2.70 0.66
CA ASP A 653 -8.54 -2.44 -0.01
C ASP A 653 -7.88 -1.12 0.43
N LEU A 654 -8.34 -0.50 1.53
CA LEU A 654 -7.69 0.69 2.12
C LEU A 654 -6.16 0.51 2.33
N PRO A 655 -5.65 -0.66 2.78
CA PRO A 655 -4.20 -0.86 2.88
C PRO A 655 -3.45 -0.62 1.58
N LEU A 656 -4.04 -0.96 0.43
CA LEU A 656 -3.40 -0.83 -0.89
C LEU A 656 -3.25 0.63 -1.34
N VAL A 657 -3.88 1.56 -0.63
CA VAL A 657 -3.61 2.99 -0.82
C VAL A 657 -2.23 3.35 -0.25
N TYR A 658 -1.86 2.76 0.89
CA TYR A 658 -0.61 3.05 1.59
C TYR A 658 0.54 2.09 1.21
N TYR A 659 0.20 0.85 0.89
CA TYR A 659 1.15 -0.23 0.62
C TYR A 659 1.05 -0.72 -0.83
N SER A 660 2.18 -1.05 -1.44
CA SER A 660 2.19 -1.87 -2.64
C SER A 660 1.72 -3.30 -2.30
N PRO A 661 1.04 -3.99 -3.23
CA PRO A 661 0.70 -5.40 -3.03
C PRO A 661 1.91 -6.28 -2.72
N GLN A 662 3.07 -5.96 -3.31
CA GLN A 662 4.33 -6.67 -3.10
C GLN A 662 4.81 -6.56 -1.66
N LEU A 663 4.70 -5.39 -1.02
CA LEU A 663 5.05 -5.21 0.38
C LEU A 663 3.97 -5.82 1.29
N TRP A 664 2.69 -5.50 1.05
CA TRP A 664 1.56 -5.91 1.89
C TRP A 664 1.39 -7.43 2.04
N LEU A 665 1.87 -8.20 1.06
CA LEU A 665 1.76 -9.66 1.01
C LEU A 665 3.13 -10.37 1.16
N SER A 666 4.18 -9.64 1.56
CA SER A 666 5.51 -10.24 1.77
C SER A 666 5.56 -11.12 3.02
N ALA A 667 6.64 -11.89 3.18
CA ALA A 667 6.85 -12.69 4.38
C ALA A 667 7.16 -11.81 5.60
N GLU A 668 7.91 -10.72 5.41
CA GLU A 668 8.42 -9.84 6.46
C GLU A 668 7.29 -9.16 7.24
N VAL A 669 6.20 -8.78 6.56
CA VAL A 669 5.06 -8.10 7.18
C VAL A 669 4.32 -8.93 8.23
N LYS A 670 4.48 -10.26 8.18
CA LYS A 670 3.86 -11.18 9.15
C LYS A 670 4.52 -11.07 10.52
N GLU A 671 5.85 -10.99 10.55
CA GLU A 671 6.62 -11.04 11.80
C GLU A 671 6.90 -9.65 12.35
N VAL A 672 7.24 -8.70 11.47
CA VAL A 672 7.68 -7.35 11.84
C VAL A 672 6.77 -6.31 11.19
N TYR A 673 6.64 -5.14 11.82
CA TYR A 673 5.94 -4.01 11.22
C TYR A 673 6.83 -3.40 10.12
N VAL A 674 6.30 -3.33 8.91
CA VAL A 674 6.94 -2.65 7.78
C VAL A 674 6.14 -1.38 7.45
N PRO A 675 6.79 -0.20 7.33
CA PRO A 675 6.09 1.03 7.01
C PRO A 675 5.58 1.04 5.56
N PRO A 676 4.57 1.87 5.26
CA PRO A 676 4.03 1.99 3.92
C PRO A 676 5.04 2.56 2.92
N ASP A 677 5.01 2.05 1.68
CA ASP A 677 5.89 2.44 0.58
C ASP A 677 5.22 3.36 -0.46
N ARG A 678 3.91 3.64 -0.33
CA ARG A 678 3.17 4.57 -1.19
C ARG A 678 2.86 5.91 -0.53
N HIS A 679 2.20 5.88 0.63
CA HIS A 679 1.74 7.07 1.34
C HIS A 679 1.97 6.93 2.85
N SER A 680 2.33 8.02 3.54
CA SER A 680 2.38 8.02 5.01
C SER A 680 0.97 7.80 5.58
N LEU A 681 0.88 7.12 6.73
CA LEU A 681 -0.40 6.78 7.36
C LEU A 681 -1.24 8.01 7.74
N SER A 682 -0.60 9.15 7.96
CA SER A 682 -1.24 10.43 8.30
C SER A 682 -1.89 11.14 7.09
N SER A 683 -1.62 10.70 5.87
CA SER A 683 -1.92 11.46 4.64
C SER A 683 -3.38 11.44 4.19
N ILE A 684 -4.19 10.47 4.64
CA ILE A 684 -5.55 10.22 4.10
C ILE A 684 -6.63 10.31 5.18
N VAL A 685 -6.27 10.52 6.44
CA VAL A 685 -7.26 10.90 7.46
C VAL A 685 -7.75 12.30 7.08
N PRO A 686 -9.05 12.48 6.78
CA PRO A 686 -9.57 13.81 6.53
C PRO A 686 -9.27 14.63 7.77
N SER A 687 -8.49 15.71 7.62
CA SER A 687 -8.46 16.75 8.62
C SER A 687 -9.90 17.20 8.80
N GLY A 688 -10.49 16.88 9.95
CA GLY A 688 -11.78 17.40 10.33
C GLY A 688 -11.70 18.91 10.24
N LYS A 689 -12.34 19.49 9.24
CA LYS A 689 -12.66 20.91 9.24
C LYS A 689 -13.88 21.14 10.11
#